data_AF-A0A0J8RDU8-F1
#
_entry.id   AF-A0A0J8RDU8-F1
#
_cell.length_a   1.000
_cell.length_b   1.000
_cell.length_c   1.000
_cell.angle_alpha   90.00
_cell.angle_beta   90.00
_cell.angle_gamma   90.00
#
_symmetry.space_group_name_H-M   'P 1'
#
loop_
_entity.id
_entity.type
_entity.pdbx_description
1 polymer ?
#
loop_
_entity_poly.entity_id
_entity_poly.type
_entity_poly.pdbx_seq_one_letter_code
_entity_poly.pdbx_strand_id
1 'polypeptide(L)'
;MPYESRDEEEGLSGRTAVSSETDDILDYDSAAPGSRLNITSEGDPTTSLPLPVWLTESSKAFKWKWVPLPLRKAARTSVGWLKGPQPPQDLRFNPLLPSMQETPIRLLNRFLPKRKHKIALLLFAYFSWFLSWSLVLRHSVSAGHIEGYGQPHPISCSATYWSGGNQCGLNGYDCRPFNASTFTFRCPAFCSSLILLNPHTVGNQTLNYQPLIVGGPKPGSSDGIYRADSFICQAAIHAGVISDSTGGCGVVELTGTSHSYLSSSANGFTSTSFLSTFPKSFRFLRLPGSQSDCPQDLRWPLFAITASTIVLISIFTTSPAVFFFSTFFILMLHVGLVSDPPSVSQVRELISLHFARLLPASFIAYVLYLYCAVPLLRPLSSPPMYQLSKTILYLAPAFIGALNNYTFAVWIPIQRLTPYDLKNQPGAPLALVIVLIIVVMIVLCQMWYIRMGGLFFRYLKIYATMGIMVLILLILPGFRLRIHHYILAMLLMPGTGFPTRTSLIFQGLLLGLFVNGVARWGFASIIQTPSALGERPSPGGKDGWWGATSPNITNSSVSISLPSAPEYRGNGNITFHLWEPERMEALQVDGVSVLVNDVERWRGYVDEDKKGDFTWYRRGHRGLDIEDEEDDDEAPEDLFFRFAFLRGSTAGKYGGVAVWNRDGSWIPPPPPRT
;
A
#
# COMPACT_ATOMS: atom_id res chain seq x y z
N MET A 1 4.22 -33.95 44.03
CA MET A 1 3.04 -34.22 44.86
C MET A 1 1.84 -34.34 43.95
N PRO A 2 1.38 -35.55 43.64
CA PRO A 2 0.11 -35.78 42.97
C PRO A 2 -0.98 -36.06 44.01
N TYR A 3 -2.21 -35.64 43.75
CA TYR A 3 -3.38 -36.26 44.35
C TYR A 3 -4.32 -36.67 43.24
N GLU A 4 -4.64 -37.95 43.27
CA GLU A 4 -5.36 -38.73 42.30
C GLU A 4 -6.72 -39.11 42.91
N SER A 5 -7.61 -39.56 42.02
CA SER A 5 -8.73 -40.48 42.24
C SER A 5 -10.09 -39.87 42.65
N ARG A 6 -11.15 -40.02 41.83
CA ARG A 6 -12.04 -41.20 41.52
C ARG A 6 -13.36 -40.98 42.28
N ASP A 7 -14.57 -41.40 41.92
CA ASP A 7 -15.33 -41.99 40.81
C ASP A 7 -16.81 -41.63 41.17
N GLU A 8 -17.84 -41.61 40.31
CA GLU A 8 -18.78 -42.70 39.96
C GLU A 8 -19.98 -41.98 39.30
N GLU A 9 -20.33 -42.27 38.04
CA GLU A 9 -21.34 -43.23 37.56
C GLU A 9 -22.82 -42.75 37.56
N GLU A 10 -23.42 -42.88 36.37
CA GLU A 10 -24.84 -43.18 36.02
C GLU A 10 -25.99 -42.30 36.57
N GLY A 11 -27.06 -41.95 35.86
CA GLY A 11 -27.59 -42.26 34.54
C GLY A 11 -29.01 -41.65 34.42
N LEU A 12 -29.61 -41.80 33.24
CA LEU A 12 -31.03 -41.58 32.88
C LEU A 12 -31.53 -40.16 32.45
N SER A 13 -31.74 -40.05 31.13
CA SER A 13 -32.99 -39.69 30.46
C SER A 13 -33.90 -38.60 31.07
N GLY A 14 -33.99 -37.46 30.38
CA GLY A 14 -35.06 -36.48 30.59
C GLY A 14 -35.12 -35.44 29.48
N ARG A 15 -35.98 -35.67 28.48
CA ARG A 15 -36.45 -34.62 27.58
C ARG A 15 -37.26 -33.63 28.42
N THR A 16 -36.85 -32.37 28.48
CA THR A 16 -37.73 -31.26 28.82
C THR A 16 -37.26 -30.00 28.10
N ALA A 17 -38.19 -29.39 27.36
CA ALA A 17 -37.99 -28.15 26.66
C ALA A 17 -37.79 -27.01 27.67
N VAL A 18 -36.70 -26.26 27.54
CA VAL A 18 -36.48 -25.03 28.31
C VAL A 18 -36.79 -23.84 27.41
N SER A 19 -37.83 -23.11 27.81
CA SER A 19 -38.21 -21.79 27.34
C SER A 19 -37.08 -20.79 27.55
N SER A 20 -36.89 -19.88 26.59
CA SER A 20 -35.95 -18.77 26.71
C SER A 20 -36.42 -17.76 27.74
N GLU A 21 -35.71 -17.66 28.87
CA GLU A 21 -35.69 -16.46 29.70
C GLU A 21 -35.05 -15.31 28.92
N THR A 22 -35.78 -14.21 28.85
CA THR A 22 -35.31 -12.91 28.35
C THR A 22 -34.69 -12.16 29.52
N ASP A 23 -33.38 -11.92 29.45
CA ASP A 23 -32.69 -10.95 30.29
C ASP A 23 -33.04 -9.53 29.85
N ASP A 24 -33.57 -8.78 30.81
CA ASP A 24 -33.87 -7.36 30.77
C ASP A 24 -32.60 -6.52 30.57
N ILE A 25 -32.59 -5.71 29.51
CA ILE A 25 -31.72 -4.52 29.43
C ILE A 25 -32.62 -3.29 29.31
N LEU A 26 -32.55 -2.48 30.36
CA LEU A 26 -33.20 -1.20 30.59
C LEU A 26 -33.05 -0.24 29.41
N ASP A 27 -34.14 -0.02 28.69
CA ASP A 27 -34.29 1.09 27.74
C ASP A 27 -34.78 2.33 28.51
N TYR A 28 -33.82 3.16 28.92
CA TYR A 28 -34.08 4.48 29.49
C TYR A 28 -34.20 5.49 28.34
N ASP A 29 -35.36 5.56 27.71
CA ASP A 29 -35.76 6.74 26.95
C ASP A 29 -37.26 7.02 27.11
N SER A 30 -37.53 7.74 28.19
CA SER A 30 -38.65 8.64 28.44
C SER A 30 -40.01 8.32 27.80
N ALA A 31 -40.88 7.82 28.67
CA ALA A 31 -42.33 7.88 28.59
C ALA A 31 -42.88 9.17 27.95
N ALA A 32 -43.65 8.99 26.87
CA ALA A 32 -44.86 9.76 26.66
C ALA A 32 -46.04 8.86 27.10
N PRO A 33 -46.88 9.27 28.07
CA PRO A 33 -48.08 8.51 28.39
C PRO A 33 -49.04 8.68 27.21
N GLY A 34 -49.18 7.64 26.41
CA GLY A 34 -50.26 7.54 25.44
C GLY A 34 -51.58 7.50 26.19
N SER A 35 -52.17 8.66 26.44
CA SER A 35 -53.56 8.80 26.87
C SER A 35 -54.46 8.30 25.74
N ARG A 36 -54.68 6.98 25.70
CA ARG A 36 -55.66 6.33 24.84
C ARG A 36 -57.04 6.63 25.41
N LEU A 37 -57.80 7.49 24.74
CA LEU A 37 -59.25 7.55 24.95
C LEU A 37 -59.85 6.28 24.33
N ASN A 38 -60.15 5.29 25.17
CA ASN A 38 -60.96 4.14 24.79
C ASN A 38 -62.40 4.63 24.57
N ILE A 39 -62.73 5.02 23.35
CA ILE A 39 -64.12 5.00 22.90
C ILE A 39 -64.34 3.58 22.38
N THR A 40 -64.85 2.72 23.26
CA THR A 40 -65.31 1.38 22.90
C THR A 40 -66.56 1.50 22.04
N SER A 41 -66.42 1.24 20.74
CA SER A 41 -67.53 0.70 19.94
C SER A 41 -67.44 -0.82 20.07
N GLU A 42 -68.51 -1.46 20.53
CA GLU A 42 -68.60 -2.93 20.51
C GLU A 42 -68.46 -3.42 19.06
N GLY A 43 -67.39 -4.16 18.79
CA GLY A 43 -67.10 -4.78 17.50
C GLY A 43 -65.70 -4.44 16.98
N ASP A 44 -64.77 -5.38 17.20
CA ASP A 44 -63.43 -5.49 16.59
C ASP A 44 -62.25 -4.79 17.32
N PRO A 45 -61.30 -5.53 17.95
CA PRO A 45 -60.21 -4.97 18.76
C PRO A 45 -59.01 -4.42 17.96
N THR A 46 -59.09 -4.23 16.64
CA THR A 46 -57.93 -3.85 15.80
C THR A 46 -58.00 -2.47 15.13
N THR A 47 -59.09 -1.70 15.29
CA THR A 47 -59.25 -0.39 14.63
C THR A 47 -59.26 0.76 15.63
N SER A 48 -58.09 1.09 16.15
CA SER A 48 -57.89 2.40 16.80
C SER A 48 -57.87 3.51 15.75
N LEU A 49 -58.88 4.38 15.73
CA LEU A 49 -58.92 5.55 14.85
C LEU A 49 -57.76 6.51 15.19
N PRO A 50 -57.01 7.03 14.20
CA PRO A 50 -55.92 7.97 14.46
C PRO A 50 -56.49 9.29 15.03
N LEU A 51 -56.01 9.68 16.22
CA LEU A 51 -56.34 10.98 16.82
C LEU A 51 -55.98 12.11 15.84
N PRO A 52 -56.88 13.10 15.64
CA PRO A 52 -56.62 14.17 14.70
C PRO A 52 -55.48 15.07 15.21
N VAL A 53 -54.64 15.54 14.28
CA VAL A 53 -53.35 16.20 14.56
C VAL A 53 -53.47 17.37 15.55
N TRP A 54 -54.57 18.12 15.50
CA TRP A 54 -54.82 19.25 16.39
C TRP A 54 -55.02 18.84 17.86
N LEU A 55 -55.55 17.64 18.13
CA LEU A 55 -55.73 17.11 19.49
C LEU A 55 -54.40 16.64 20.11
N THR A 56 -53.51 16.08 19.29
CA THR A 56 -52.16 15.70 19.73
C THR A 56 -51.27 16.92 19.99
N GLU A 57 -51.45 18.00 19.23
CA GLU A 57 -50.63 19.23 19.29
C GLU A 57 -51.06 20.21 20.40
N SER A 58 -52.30 20.10 20.91
CA SER A 58 -52.77 20.87 22.06
C SER A 58 -52.23 20.36 23.40
N SER A 59 -51.68 19.13 23.44
CA SER A 59 -51.14 18.53 24.66
C SER A 59 -49.95 19.30 25.23
N LYS A 60 -49.87 19.39 26.57
CA LYS A 60 -48.73 20.01 27.28
C LYS A 60 -47.40 19.26 27.09
N ALA A 61 -47.45 18.02 26.60
CA ALA A 61 -46.28 17.19 26.31
C ALA A 61 -45.62 17.48 24.95
N PHE A 62 -46.28 18.23 24.05
CA PHE A 62 -45.77 18.50 22.72
C PHE A 62 -44.72 19.63 22.71
N LYS A 63 -43.43 19.26 22.72
CA LYS A 63 -42.28 20.17 22.87
C LYS A 63 -41.89 20.98 21.62
N TRP A 64 -42.48 20.72 20.45
CA TRP A 64 -41.99 21.24 19.14
C TRP A 64 -42.92 22.30 18.50
N LYS A 65 -43.63 23.09 19.33
CA LYS A 65 -44.58 24.11 18.86
C LYS A 65 -43.93 25.22 18.03
N TRP A 66 -42.62 25.50 18.22
CA TRP A 66 -41.88 26.52 17.47
C TRP A 66 -41.65 26.16 15.99
N VAL A 67 -41.75 24.87 15.61
CA VAL A 67 -41.45 24.46 14.23
C VAL A 67 -42.71 24.61 13.38
N PRO A 68 -42.66 25.27 12.21
CA PRO A 68 -43.78 25.31 11.28
C PRO A 68 -44.34 23.92 10.97
N LEU A 69 -45.67 23.80 10.95
CA LEU A 69 -46.39 22.56 10.64
C LEU A 69 -45.97 21.91 9.31
N PRO A 70 -45.72 22.66 8.22
CA PRO A 70 -45.22 22.09 6.97
C PRO A 70 -43.88 21.37 7.14
N LEU A 71 -42.94 21.95 7.90
CA LEU A 71 -41.63 21.36 8.17
C LEU A 71 -41.75 20.11 9.06
N ARG A 72 -42.66 20.12 10.04
CA ARG A 72 -42.94 18.93 10.87
C ARG A 72 -43.56 17.79 10.07
N LYS A 73 -44.51 18.09 9.18
CA LYS A 73 -45.10 17.09 8.27
C LYS A 73 -44.04 16.53 7.33
N ALA A 74 -43.24 17.39 6.69
CA ALA A 74 -42.13 16.98 5.84
C ALA A 74 -41.15 16.08 6.61
N ALA A 75 -40.74 16.46 7.82
CA ALA A 75 -39.84 15.65 8.65
C ALA A 75 -40.42 14.28 9.01
N ARG A 76 -41.71 14.19 9.40
CA ARG A 76 -42.36 12.91 9.69
C ARG A 76 -42.43 12.03 8.44
N THR A 77 -42.77 12.60 7.28
CA THR A 77 -42.79 11.88 6.00
C THR A 77 -41.39 11.43 5.60
N SER A 78 -40.37 12.25 5.77
CA SER A 78 -38.97 11.89 5.50
C SER A 78 -38.47 10.78 6.43
N VAL A 79 -38.76 10.83 7.73
CA VAL A 79 -38.41 9.77 8.68
C VAL A 79 -39.17 8.49 8.36
N GLY A 80 -40.47 8.60 8.08
CA GLY A 80 -41.32 7.49 7.67
C GLY A 80 -40.83 6.85 6.36
N TRP A 81 -40.38 7.67 5.40
CA TRP A 81 -39.65 7.20 4.24
C TRP A 81 -38.39 6.49 4.74
N LEU A 82 -37.38 7.16 5.28
CA LEU A 82 -36.09 6.58 5.69
C LEU A 82 -36.16 5.25 6.45
N LYS A 83 -37.16 5.03 7.32
CA LYS A 83 -37.34 3.79 8.08
C LYS A 83 -37.35 2.53 7.23
N GLY A 84 -38.00 2.55 6.07
CA GLY A 84 -38.19 1.33 5.27
C GLY A 84 -39.65 1.06 4.93
N PRO A 85 -39.91 0.14 3.99
CA PRO A 85 -41.21 -0.52 3.91
C PRO A 85 -41.52 -1.29 5.21
N GLN A 86 -42.80 -1.39 5.56
CA GLN A 86 -43.31 -2.21 6.68
C GLN A 86 -44.36 -3.20 6.12
N PRO A 87 -44.13 -4.52 6.17
CA PRO A 87 -42.93 -5.20 6.68
C PRO A 87 -41.69 -4.96 5.81
N PRO A 88 -40.46 -5.11 6.36
CA PRO A 88 -39.23 -5.02 5.58
C PRO A 88 -39.21 -6.01 4.41
N GLN A 89 -38.60 -5.61 3.29
CA GLN A 89 -38.52 -6.46 2.11
C GLN A 89 -37.43 -7.53 2.28
N ASP A 90 -37.70 -8.75 1.82
CA ASP A 90 -36.68 -9.78 1.68
C ASP A 90 -35.71 -9.42 0.55
N LEU A 91 -34.44 -9.24 0.89
CA LEU A 91 -33.40 -8.79 -0.04
C LEU A 91 -32.72 -9.92 -0.82
N ARG A 92 -33.13 -11.18 -0.58
CA ARG A 92 -32.59 -12.34 -1.31
C ARG A 92 -32.83 -12.19 -2.81
N PHE A 93 -31.75 -12.19 -3.58
CA PHE A 93 -31.84 -12.09 -5.04
C PHE A 93 -32.28 -13.42 -5.67
N ASN A 94 -32.92 -13.34 -6.83
CA ASN A 94 -33.35 -14.55 -7.56
C ASN A 94 -32.14 -15.29 -8.15
N PRO A 95 -32.01 -16.62 -7.90
CA PRO A 95 -30.93 -17.43 -8.44
C PRO A 95 -31.09 -17.60 -9.95
N LEU A 96 -29.99 -17.50 -10.69
CA LEU A 96 -29.94 -17.80 -12.12
C LEU A 96 -29.80 -19.31 -12.30
N LEU A 97 -30.67 -19.94 -13.09
CA LEU A 97 -30.61 -21.39 -13.39
C LEU A 97 -30.45 -22.25 -12.12
N PRO A 98 -31.44 -22.25 -11.21
CA PRO A 98 -31.29 -22.85 -9.89
C PRO A 98 -30.91 -24.33 -9.90
N SER A 99 -31.37 -25.08 -10.90
CA SER A 99 -31.02 -26.49 -11.08
C SER A 99 -29.51 -26.70 -11.21
N MET A 100 -28.83 -25.86 -12.01
CA MET A 100 -27.37 -25.94 -12.19
C MET A 100 -26.61 -25.54 -10.92
N GLN A 101 -27.12 -24.57 -10.16
CA GLN A 101 -26.45 -24.10 -8.93
C GLN A 101 -26.51 -25.12 -7.80
N GLU A 102 -27.53 -25.97 -7.77
CA GLU A 102 -27.72 -26.97 -6.73
C GLU A 102 -26.97 -28.28 -7.02
N THR A 103 -26.71 -28.58 -8.31
CA THR A 103 -26.04 -29.81 -8.78
C THR A 103 -24.78 -30.17 -8.00
N PRO A 104 -23.83 -29.24 -7.71
CA PRO A 104 -22.61 -29.59 -6.99
C PRO A 104 -22.87 -30.12 -5.59
N ILE A 105 -23.82 -29.52 -4.87
CA ILE A 105 -24.19 -29.94 -3.51
C ILE A 105 -24.99 -31.25 -3.54
N ARG A 106 -25.88 -31.42 -4.52
CA ARG A 106 -26.58 -32.70 -4.74
C ARG A 106 -25.59 -33.84 -5.02
N LEU A 107 -24.60 -33.59 -5.87
CA LEU A 107 -23.55 -34.56 -6.21
C LEU A 107 -22.72 -34.93 -4.97
N LEU A 108 -22.30 -33.93 -4.18
CA LEU A 108 -21.57 -34.14 -2.94
C LEU A 108 -22.37 -34.94 -1.93
N ASN A 109 -23.66 -34.64 -1.77
CA ASN A 109 -24.54 -35.38 -0.85
C ASN A 109 -24.81 -36.82 -1.33
N ARG A 110 -24.83 -37.04 -2.65
CA ARG A 110 -25.01 -38.38 -3.25
C ARG A 110 -23.80 -39.28 -2.99
N PHE A 111 -22.58 -38.78 -3.19
CA PHE A 111 -21.36 -39.58 -3.03
C PHE A 111 -20.82 -39.58 -1.58
N LEU A 112 -20.93 -38.47 -0.85
CA LEU A 112 -20.37 -38.29 0.49
C LEU A 112 -21.43 -37.75 1.48
N PRO A 113 -22.44 -38.54 1.84
CA PRO A 113 -23.56 -38.07 2.67
C PRO A 113 -23.14 -37.72 4.11
N LYS A 114 -22.21 -38.49 4.71
CA LYS A 114 -21.81 -38.31 6.12
C LYS A 114 -20.89 -37.10 6.30
N ARG A 115 -21.11 -36.35 7.39
CA ARG A 115 -20.29 -35.17 7.77
C ARG A 115 -18.80 -35.47 7.88
N LYS A 116 -18.43 -36.64 8.41
CA LYS A 116 -17.02 -37.08 8.54
C LYS A 116 -16.33 -37.16 7.18
N HIS A 117 -16.99 -37.69 6.15
CA HIS A 117 -16.43 -37.77 4.80
C HIS A 117 -16.27 -36.39 4.16
N LYS A 118 -17.20 -35.47 4.39
CA LYS A 118 -17.08 -34.07 3.92
C LYS A 118 -15.91 -33.34 4.58
N ILE A 119 -15.70 -33.55 5.89
CA ILE A 119 -14.55 -33.01 6.62
C ILE A 119 -13.25 -33.62 6.07
N ALA A 120 -13.21 -34.94 5.86
CA ALA A 120 -12.04 -35.61 5.28
C ALA A 120 -11.71 -35.08 3.87
N LEU A 121 -12.72 -34.88 3.01
CA LEU A 121 -12.54 -34.28 1.69
C LEU A 121 -12.02 -32.84 1.77
N LEU A 122 -12.52 -32.04 2.71
CA LEU A 122 -12.04 -30.67 2.91
C LEU A 122 -10.58 -30.64 3.37
N LEU A 123 -10.21 -31.49 4.33
CA LEU A 123 -8.82 -31.63 4.78
C LEU A 123 -7.91 -32.12 3.65
N PHE A 124 -8.38 -33.06 2.84
CA PHE A 124 -7.66 -33.50 1.65
C PHE A 124 -7.48 -32.37 0.64
N ALA A 125 -8.50 -31.54 0.40
CA ALA A 125 -8.40 -30.38 -0.46
C ALA A 125 -7.36 -29.36 0.06
N TYR A 126 -7.35 -29.07 1.37
CA TYR A 126 -6.33 -28.21 1.98
C TYR A 126 -4.93 -28.81 1.86
N PHE A 127 -4.78 -30.11 2.13
CA PHE A 127 -3.49 -30.79 2.02
C PHE A 127 -2.99 -30.79 0.57
N SER A 128 -3.84 -31.14 -0.40
CA SER A 128 -3.50 -31.14 -1.82
C SER A 128 -3.11 -29.75 -2.32
N TRP A 129 -3.86 -28.72 -1.93
CA TRP A 129 -3.52 -27.33 -2.22
C TRP A 129 -2.19 -26.95 -1.60
N PHE A 130 -2.02 -27.13 -0.28
CA PHE A 130 -0.81 -26.73 0.42
C PHE A 130 0.42 -27.48 -0.10
N LEU A 131 0.31 -28.77 -0.39
CA LEU A 131 1.41 -29.57 -0.95
C LEU A 131 1.79 -29.08 -2.34
N SER A 132 0.83 -29.00 -3.27
CA SER A 132 1.13 -28.54 -4.65
C SER A 132 1.65 -27.10 -4.67
N TRP A 133 1.01 -26.20 -3.92
CA TRP A 133 1.43 -24.81 -3.78
C TRP A 133 2.82 -24.68 -3.16
N SER A 134 3.12 -25.44 -2.08
CA SER A 134 4.44 -25.40 -1.43
C SER A 134 5.54 -26.00 -2.29
N LEU A 135 5.26 -27.06 -3.05
CA LEU A 135 6.23 -27.65 -3.97
C LEU A 135 6.58 -26.68 -5.10
N VAL A 136 5.58 -26.02 -5.69
CA VAL A 136 5.80 -25.02 -6.75
C VAL A 136 6.48 -23.77 -6.19
N LEU A 137 6.12 -23.31 -5.00
CA LEU A 137 6.79 -22.18 -4.35
C LEU A 137 8.25 -22.50 -4.01
N ARG A 138 8.49 -23.69 -3.43
CA ARG A 138 9.84 -24.18 -3.15
C ARG A 138 10.66 -24.21 -4.43
N HIS A 139 10.12 -24.78 -5.51
CA HIS A 139 10.78 -24.77 -6.81
C HIS A 139 11.04 -23.34 -7.31
N SER A 140 10.06 -22.43 -7.25
CA SER A 140 10.21 -21.03 -7.66
C SER A 140 11.34 -20.29 -6.94
N VAL A 141 11.56 -20.60 -5.66
CA VAL A 141 12.55 -19.95 -4.80
C VAL A 141 13.91 -20.66 -4.87
N SER A 142 13.93 -21.99 -4.98
CA SER A 142 15.16 -22.78 -4.94
C SER A 142 15.75 -23.10 -6.32
N ALA A 143 14.98 -22.95 -7.39
CA ALA A 143 15.45 -23.21 -8.73
C ALA A 143 16.07 -21.97 -9.36
N GLY A 144 16.99 -22.23 -10.28
CA GLY A 144 17.89 -21.23 -10.81
C GLY A 144 19.33 -21.58 -10.49
N HIS A 145 20.14 -21.80 -11.51
CA HIS A 145 21.57 -21.94 -11.36
C HIS A 145 22.27 -21.22 -12.50
N ILE A 146 23.24 -20.39 -12.13
CA ILE A 146 24.10 -19.70 -13.09
C ILE A 146 25.48 -20.31 -12.95
N GLU A 147 25.97 -20.93 -14.03
CA GLU A 147 27.28 -21.58 -14.07
C GLU A 147 28.38 -20.57 -13.68
N GLY A 148 29.22 -20.93 -12.72
CA GLY A 148 30.30 -20.07 -12.20
C GLY A 148 29.88 -19.03 -11.15
N TYR A 149 28.59 -18.76 -10.96
CA TYR A 149 28.11 -17.74 -10.01
C TYR A 149 27.13 -18.26 -8.95
N GLY A 150 26.62 -19.48 -9.10
CA GLY A 150 25.76 -20.13 -8.11
C GLY A 150 24.28 -19.77 -8.24
N GLN A 151 23.56 -19.82 -7.11
CA GLN A 151 22.11 -19.62 -7.09
C GLN A 151 21.74 -18.12 -7.09
N PRO A 152 20.79 -17.66 -7.91
CA PRO A 152 20.35 -16.28 -7.95
C PRO A 152 19.46 -15.91 -6.75
N HIS A 153 19.64 -14.69 -6.24
CA HIS A 153 18.90 -14.19 -5.07
C HIS A 153 17.69 -13.36 -5.49
N PRO A 154 16.49 -13.61 -4.92
CA PRO A 154 15.31 -12.82 -5.24
C PRO A 154 15.45 -11.39 -4.72
N ILE A 155 15.19 -10.41 -5.60
CA ILE A 155 15.19 -8.98 -5.26
C ILE A 155 13.84 -8.33 -5.62
N SER A 156 13.49 -7.25 -4.93
CA SER A 156 12.30 -6.46 -5.28
C SER A 156 12.55 -5.60 -6.52
N CYS A 157 11.50 -5.21 -7.26
CA CYS A 157 11.63 -4.29 -8.40
C CYS A 157 12.32 -2.95 -8.04
N SER A 158 12.23 -2.51 -6.78
CA SER A 158 12.81 -1.26 -6.29
C SER A 158 14.22 -1.41 -5.70
N ALA A 159 14.87 -2.55 -5.89
CA ALA A 159 16.22 -2.77 -5.37
C ALA A 159 17.24 -1.90 -6.14
N THR A 160 18.10 -1.21 -5.38
CA THR A 160 19.20 -0.37 -5.88
C THR A 160 20.47 -0.67 -5.07
N TYR A 161 21.63 -0.26 -5.58
CA TYR A 161 22.91 -0.33 -4.87
C TYR A 161 23.29 0.96 -4.15
N TRP A 162 22.54 2.04 -4.42
CA TRP A 162 22.71 3.34 -3.82
C TRP A 162 21.37 3.83 -3.25
N SER A 163 21.36 4.06 -1.94
CA SER A 163 20.16 4.52 -1.23
C SER A 163 20.08 6.04 -1.24
N GLY A 164 18.90 6.58 -1.55
CA GLY A 164 18.68 8.03 -1.58
C GLY A 164 18.74 8.71 -0.21
N GLY A 165 18.88 10.04 -0.20
CA GLY A 165 18.77 10.83 1.03
C GLY A 165 19.93 10.64 2.01
N ASN A 166 21.15 10.45 1.50
CA ASN A 166 22.36 10.26 2.29
C ASN A 166 22.38 9.02 3.20
N GLN A 167 21.70 7.95 2.77
CA GLN A 167 21.75 6.67 3.49
C GLN A 167 23.01 5.85 3.19
N CYS A 168 23.85 6.30 2.25
CA CYS A 168 25.16 5.71 1.97
C CYS A 168 26.29 6.30 2.84
N GLY A 169 25.99 7.30 3.68
CA GLY A 169 26.96 7.96 4.55
C GLY A 169 28.02 8.76 3.79
N LEU A 170 28.96 9.33 4.57
CA LEU A 170 30.08 10.12 4.07
C LEU A 170 30.88 9.28 3.06
N ASN A 171 31.24 9.86 1.92
CA ASN A 171 31.93 9.22 0.79
C ASN A 171 31.28 7.90 0.31
N GLY A 172 30.03 7.63 0.65
CA GLY A 172 29.33 6.40 0.29
C GLY A 172 29.78 5.14 1.05
N TYR A 173 30.46 5.28 2.20
CA TYR A 173 31.03 4.16 2.96
C TYR A 173 30.02 3.05 3.27
N ASP A 174 28.76 3.38 3.54
CA ASP A 174 27.72 2.40 3.92
C ASP A 174 27.13 1.66 2.71
N CYS A 175 27.45 2.10 1.48
CA CYS A 175 27.00 1.48 0.24
C CYS A 175 28.09 0.62 -0.42
N ARG A 176 29.11 0.17 0.33
CA ARG A 176 30.13 -0.79 -0.12
C ARG A 176 29.54 -2.19 -0.38
N PRO A 177 30.20 -3.04 -1.20
CA PRO A 177 31.43 -2.78 -1.97
C PRO A 177 31.17 -1.92 -3.21
N PHE A 178 32.24 -1.34 -3.77
CA PHE A 178 32.18 -0.46 -4.96
C PHE A 178 32.56 -1.17 -6.27
N ASN A 179 33.52 -2.08 -6.22
CA ASN A 179 34.07 -2.77 -7.39
C ASN A 179 34.26 -4.27 -7.11
N ALA A 180 34.51 -5.05 -8.17
CA ALA A 180 35.00 -6.44 -8.15
C ALA A 180 34.11 -7.44 -7.37
N SER A 181 32.83 -7.13 -7.20
CA SER A 181 31.84 -8.06 -6.68
C SER A 181 30.80 -8.36 -7.75
N THR A 182 30.58 -9.64 -8.01
CA THR A 182 29.48 -10.12 -8.83
C THR A 182 28.33 -10.56 -7.94
N PHE A 183 27.11 -10.25 -8.37
CA PHE A 183 25.89 -10.60 -7.65
C PHE A 183 24.88 -11.23 -8.59
N THR A 184 24.42 -12.42 -8.25
CA THR A 184 23.36 -13.12 -8.96
C THR A 184 22.01 -12.69 -8.43
N PHE A 185 21.15 -12.18 -9.31
CA PHE A 185 19.83 -11.68 -8.93
C PHE A 185 18.72 -12.41 -9.67
N ARG A 186 17.53 -12.40 -9.08
CA ARG A 186 16.27 -12.86 -9.67
C ARG A 186 15.22 -11.78 -9.51
N CYS A 187 14.75 -11.26 -10.63
CA CYS A 187 13.74 -10.22 -10.70
C CYS A 187 12.34 -10.81 -10.92
N PRO A 188 11.33 -10.28 -10.21
CA PRO A 188 9.93 -10.59 -10.47
C PRO A 188 9.48 -10.09 -11.85
N ALA A 189 8.41 -10.68 -12.37
CA ALA A 189 7.71 -10.13 -13.54
C ALA A 189 7.01 -8.78 -13.23
N PHE A 190 6.75 -8.00 -14.28
CA PHE A 190 6.04 -6.71 -14.30
C PHE A 190 6.72 -5.57 -13.53
N CYS A 191 8.06 -5.54 -13.50
CA CYS A 191 8.81 -4.45 -12.88
C CYS A 191 8.75 -3.13 -13.66
N SER A 192 8.22 -3.12 -14.88
CA SER A 192 7.92 -1.89 -15.63
C SER A 192 6.86 -1.01 -14.98
N SER A 193 5.96 -1.60 -14.18
CA SER A 193 4.91 -0.87 -13.46
C SER A 193 5.42 -0.02 -12.29
N LEU A 194 6.66 -0.25 -11.83
CA LEU A 194 7.26 0.51 -10.75
C LEU A 194 7.68 1.90 -11.25
N ILE A 195 7.28 2.94 -10.54
CA ILE A 195 7.64 4.33 -10.83
C ILE A 195 8.15 5.04 -9.57
N LEU A 196 8.97 6.07 -9.76
CA LEU A 196 9.36 6.98 -8.69
C LEU A 196 8.13 7.74 -8.16
N LEU A 197 7.87 7.59 -6.86
CA LEU A 197 6.80 8.32 -6.16
C LEU A 197 7.31 9.56 -5.42
N ASN A 198 8.62 9.65 -5.21
CA ASN A 198 9.26 10.79 -4.61
C ASN A 198 10.24 11.38 -5.63
N PRO A 199 10.34 12.72 -5.75
CA PRO A 199 11.30 13.35 -6.64
C PRO A 199 12.73 12.91 -6.34
N HIS A 200 13.41 12.37 -7.35
CA HIS A 200 14.81 11.93 -7.29
C HIS A 200 15.64 12.77 -8.25
N THR A 201 16.76 13.30 -7.79
CA THR A 201 17.59 14.20 -8.58
C THR A 201 18.76 13.42 -9.18
N VAL A 202 19.03 13.67 -10.46
CA VAL A 202 20.14 13.08 -11.21
C VAL A 202 20.78 14.22 -12.01
N GLY A 203 21.99 14.63 -11.62
CA GLY A 203 22.63 15.81 -12.20
C GLY A 203 21.76 17.06 -12.02
N ASN A 204 21.48 17.79 -13.10
CA ASN A 204 20.61 18.96 -13.09
C ASN A 204 19.11 18.65 -13.28
N GLN A 205 18.72 17.38 -13.40
CA GLN A 205 17.34 16.96 -13.64
C GLN A 205 16.70 16.38 -12.39
N THR A 206 15.40 16.59 -12.22
CA THR A 206 14.61 15.96 -11.16
C THR A 206 13.56 15.04 -11.77
N LEU A 207 13.73 13.74 -11.54
CA LEU A 207 12.89 12.66 -12.04
C LEU A 207 11.73 12.41 -11.08
N ASN A 208 10.50 12.30 -11.59
CA ASN A 208 9.31 11.95 -10.80
C ASN A 208 8.25 11.27 -11.67
N TYR A 209 7.47 10.34 -11.10
CA TYR A 209 6.46 9.52 -11.78
C TYR A 209 6.97 8.78 -13.03
N GLN A 210 8.23 8.37 -13.02
CA GLN A 210 8.86 7.63 -14.10
C GLN A 210 9.83 6.56 -13.56
N PRO A 211 10.25 5.59 -14.41
CA PRO A 211 11.29 4.62 -14.08
C PRO A 211 12.60 5.28 -13.63
N LEU A 212 13.40 4.61 -12.80
CA LEU A 212 14.73 5.09 -12.39
C LEU A 212 15.81 4.23 -13.05
N ILE A 213 16.29 4.70 -14.20
CA ILE A 213 17.40 4.11 -14.94
C ILE A 213 18.33 5.25 -15.34
N VAL A 214 19.58 5.21 -14.87
CA VAL A 214 20.61 6.21 -15.16
C VAL A 214 21.76 5.50 -15.85
N GLY A 215 22.07 5.91 -17.08
CA GLY A 215 23.04 5.24 -17.95
C GLY A 215 22.44 4.18 -18.86
N GLY A 216 23.30 3.55 -19.65
CA GLY A 216 22.88 2.66 -20.72
C GLY A 216 24.00 2.39 -21.72
N PRO A 217 23.74 1.55 -22.73
CA PRO A 217 24.71 1.27 -23.78
C PRO A 217 25.07 2.55 -24.55
N LYS A 218 26.37 2.70 -24.85
CA LYS A 218 26.85 3.73 -25.77
C LYS A 218 26.30 3.47 -27.18
N PRO A 219 26.09 4.49 -28.02
CA PRO A 219 25.67 4.29 -29.42
C PRO A 219 26.58 3.28 -30.14
N GLY A 220 25.99 2.22 -30.71
CA GLY A 220 26.73 1.15 -31.39
C GLY A 220 27.33 0.07 -30.46
N SER A 221 27.30 0.27 -29.14
CA SER A 221 27.58 -0.77 -28.15
C SER A 221 26.27 -1.41 -27.69
N SER A 222 26.36 -2.67 -27.31
CA SER A 222 25.28 -3.35 -26.60
C SER A 222 25.57 -3.44 -25.10
N ASP A 223 26.83 -3.30 -24.67
CA ASP A 223 27.18 -3.26 -23.24
C ASP A 223 26.97 -1.84 -22.68
N GLY A 224 26.31 -1.76 -21.54
CA GLY A 224 25.87 -0.52 -20.91
C GLY A 224 26.19 -0.47 -19.43
N ILE A 225 26.69 0.69 -18.99
CA ILE A 225 27.04 0.96 -17.60
C ILE A 225 25.89 1.76 -16.98
N TYR A 226 25.41 1.30 -15.83
CA TYR A 226 24.33 1.90 -15.07
C TYR A 226 24.82 2.44 -13.75
N ARG A 227 24.30 3.60 -13.34
CA ARG A 227 24.61 4.22 -12.03
C ARG A 227 23.92 3.42 -10.93
N ALA A 228 24.57 3.26 -9.77
CA ALA A 228 24.12 2.38 -8.70
C ALA A 228 22.75 2.73 -8.07
N ASP A 229 22.23 3.93 -8.29
CA ASP A 229 20.88 4.33 -7.86
C ASP A 229 19.77 3.85 -8.80
N SER A 230 20.11 3.29 -9.96
CA SER A 230 19.15 2.68 -10.89
C SER A 230 18.45 1.47 -10.27
N PHE A 231 17.16 1.29 -10.56
CA PHE A 231 16.45 0.06 -10.18
C PHE A 231 16.99 -1.13 -10.99
N ILE A 232 17.60 -2.10 -10.30
CA ILE A 232 18.33 -3.21 -10.93
C ILE A 232 17.45 -3.96 -11.93
N CYS A 233 16.20 -4.28 -11.58
CA CYS A 233 15.29 -5.00 -12.46
C CYS A 233 14.88 -4.19 -13.70
N GLN A 234 14.68 -2.87 -13.58
CA GLN A 234 14.35 -2.02 -14.72
C GLN A 234 15.54 -1.83 -15.64
N ALA A 235 16.74 -1.63 -15.07
CA ALA A 235 17.99 -1.58 -15.81
C ALA A 235 18.26 -2.91 -16.54
N ALA A 236 17.92 -4.05 -15.94
CA ALA A 236 18.06 -5.37 -16.57
C ALA A 236 17.11 -5.57 -17.76
N ILE A 237 15.86 -5.09 -17.66
CA ILE A 237 14.92 -5.09 -18.79
C ILE A 237 15.42 -4.14 -19.88
N HIS A 238 15.84 -2.93 -19.52
CA HIS A 238 16.41 -1.97 -20.46
C HIS A 238 17.64 -2.54 -21.19
N ALA A 239 18.54 -3.23 -20.49
CA ALA A 239 19.69 -3.94 -21.07
C ALA A 239 19.34 -5.18 -21.91
N GLY A 240 18.10 -5.66 -21.85
CA GLY A 240 17.64 -6.87 -22.55
C GLY A 240 18.11 -8.19 -21.90
N VAL A 241 18.50 -8.15 -20.63
CA VAL A 241 18.96 -9.33 -19.87
C VAL A 241 17.78 -10.18 -19.41
N ILE A 242 16.66 -9.54 -19.07
CA ILE A 242 15.43 -10.19 -18.64
C ILE A 242 14.22 -9.62 -19.38
N SER A 243 13.13 -10.37 -19.41
CA SER A 243 11.84 -9.91 -19.93
C SER A 243 10.97 -9.34 -18.82
N ASP A 244 10.23 -8.27 -19.11
CA ASP A 244 9.26 -7.72 -18.17
C ASP A 244 8.11 -8.70 -17.88
N SER A 245 7.64 -9.45 -18.88
CA SER A 245 6.44 -10.30 -18.73
C SER A 245 6.68 -11.56 -17.89
N THR A 246 7.90 -12.07 -17.89
CA THR A 246 8.27 -13.33 -17.22
C THR A 246 9.23 -13.15 -16.05
N GLY A 247 9.77 -11.94 -15.87
CA GLY A 247 10.92 -11.71 -15.02
C GLY A 247 12.15 -12.47 -15.55
N GLY A 248 13.10 -12.72 -14.67
CA GLY A 248 14.28 -13.52 -15.01
C GLY A 248 15.40 -13.39 -13.99
N CYS A 249 16.53 -14.04 -14.29
CA CYS A 249 17.74 -13.95 -13.49
C CYS A 249 18.86 -13.35 -14.34
N GLY A 250 19.83 -12.76 -13.66
CA GLY A 250 21.03 -12.26 -14.31
C GLY A 250 22.18 -12.12 -13.33
N VAL A 251 23.32 -11.71 -13.85
CA VAL A 251 24.50 -11.39 -13.06
C VAL A 251 24.80 -9.92 -13.24
N VAL A 252 24.83 -9.21 -12.13
CA VAL A 252 25.39 -7.87 -12.06
C VAL A 252 26.86 -7.97 -11.69
N GLU A 253 27.69 -7.22 -12.39
CA GLU A 253 29.06 -6.93 -11.98
C GLU A 253 29.15 -5.45 -11.57
N LEU A 254 29.68 -5.20 -10.37
CA LEU A 254 30.04 -3.85 -9.95
C LEU A 254 31.37 -3.45 -10.61
N THR A 255 31.38 -2.32 -11.30
CA THR A 255 32.54 -1.86 -12.08
C THR A 255 33.26 -0.68 -11.43
N GLY A 256 32.92 -0.33 -10.19
CA GLY A 256 33.50 0.84 -9.52
C GLY A 256 33.03 2.16 -10.12
N THR A 257 33.93 3.13 -10.15
CA THR A 257 33.70 4.46 -10.70
C THR A 257 33.41 4.44 -12.19
N SER A 258 32.49 5.30 -12.64
CA SER A 258 32.37 5.67 -14.05
C SER A 258 32.20 7.18 -14.19
N HIS A 259 32.84 7.76 -15.20
CA HIS A 259 32.91 9.20 -15.46
C HIS A 259 31.75 9.74 -16.31
N SER A 260 31.02 8.87 -17.01
CA SER A 260 29.83 9.32 -17.75
C SER A 260 28.82 8.20 -17.99
N TYR A 261 27.55 8.60 -17.96
CA TYR A 261 26.40 7.74 -18.17
C TYR A 261 25.57 8.35 -19.30
N LEU A 262 25.58 7.70 -20.47
CA LEU A 262 24.81 8.16 -21.62
C LEU A 262 23.36 7.70 -21.50
N SER A 263 22.45 8.54 -21.98
CA SER A 263 21.04 8.18 -22.15
C SER A 263 20.88 7.33 -23.41
N SER A 264 20.02 6.33 -23.34
CA SER A 264 19.62 5.48 -24.46
C SER A 264 18.17 5.05 -24.31
N SER A 265 17.54 4.67 -25.41
CA SER A 265 16.21 4.04 -25.40
C SER A 265 16.33 2.59 -25.84
N ALA A 266 15.91 1.66 -25.00
CA ALA A 266 15.92 0.22 -25.27
C ALA A 266 14.80 -0.49 -24.52
N ASN A 267 14.21 -1.51 -25.15
CA ASN A 267 13.21 -2.40 -24.53
C ASN A 267 12.04 -1.67 -23.83
N GLY A 268 11.57 -0.56 -24.41
CA GLY A 268 10.44 0.23 -23.88
C GLY A 268 10.79 1.21 -22.77
N PHE A 269 12.06 1.32 -22.38
CA PHE A 269 12.55 2.31 -21.44
C PHE A 269 13.44 3.36 -22.12
N THR A 270 13.45 4.55 -21.55
CA THR A 270 14.43 5.60 -21.86
C THR A 270 15.19 5.91 -20.59
N SER A 271 16.52 5.74 -20.61
CA SER A 271 17.37 6.04 -19.46
C SER A 271 17.73 7.53 -19.40
N THR A 272 18.10 7.99 -18.21
CA THR A 272 18.56 9.37 -17.97
C THR A 272 20.09 9.43 -18.08
N SER A 273 20.63 10.50 -18.68
CA SER A 273 22.08 10.72 -18.72
C SER A 273 22.59 11.36 -17.44
N PHE A 274 23.82 11.06 -17.09
CA PHE A 274 24.58 11.73 -16.03
C PHE A 274 26.01 11.91 -16.53
N LEU A 275 26.35 13.14 -16.94
CA LEU A 275 27.63 13.49 -17.57
C LEU A 275 28.65 13.95 -16.52
N SER A 276 28.82 13.12 -15.48
CA SER A 276 29.79 13.37 -14.42
C SER A 276 30.12 12.06 -13.72
N THR A 277 31.14 12.12 -12.88
CA THR A 277 31.69 10.98 -12.17
C THR A 277 30.83 10.55 -10.99
N PHE A 278 30.62 9.23 -10.87
CA PHE A 278 29.93 8.61 -9.75
C PHE A 278 30.67 7.34 -9.28
N PRO A 279 30.88 7.14 -7.97
CA PRO A 279 31.84 6.16 -7.44
C PRO A 279 31.36 4.70 -7.53
N LYS A 280 30.07 4.47 -7.83
CA LYS A 280 29.49 3.14 -7.88
C LYS A 280 28.64 2.93 -9.13
N SER A 281 29.09 2.03 -9.97
CA SER A 281 28.43 1.66 -11.22
C SER A 281 28.30 0.15 -11.31
N PHE A 282 27.39 -0.29 -12.16
CA PHE A 282 27.24 -1.70 -12.45
C PHE A 282 26.89 -1.94 -13.92
N ARG A 283 27.24 -3.11 -14.40
CA ARG A 283 26.84 -3.61 -15.72
C ARG A 283 26.29 -5.03 -15.59
N PHE A 284 25.67 -5.51 -16.65
CA PHE A 284 25.16 -6.88 -16.70
C PHE A 284 26.07 -7.76 -17.53
N LEU A 285 26.45 -8.91 -16.97
CA LEU A 285 27.19 -9.91 -17.72
C LEU A 285 26.23 -10.63 -18.66
N ARG A 286 26.60 -10.70 -19.95
CA ARG A 286 25.85 -11.50 -20.92
C ARG A 286 26.22 -12.95 -20.78
N LEU A 287 25.25 -13.75 -20.35
CA LEU A 287 25.38 -15.18 -20.26
C LEU A 287 24.81 -15.84 -21.53
N PRO A 288 25.52 -16.77 -22.16
CA PRO A 288 24.94 -17.68 -23.15
C PRO A 288 23.75 -18.43 -22.52
N GLY A 289 22.69 -18.67 -23.30
CA GLY A 289 21.46 -19.32 -22.80
C GLY A 289 21.67 -20.72 -22.21
N SER A 290 22.77 -21.40 -22.51
CA SER A 290 23.14 -22.68 -21.90
C SER A 290 23.70 -22.56 -20.47
N GLN A 291 24.19 -21.38 -20.08
CA GLN A 291 24.84 -21.11 -18.79
C GLN A 291 23.88 -20.52 -17.74
N SER A 292 22.65 -20.18 -18.15
CA SER A 292 21.64 -19.56 -17.31
C SER A 292 20.37 -20.40 -17.29
N ASP A 293 20.30 -21.38 -16.38
CA ASP A 293 19.02 -22.01 -16.06
C ASP A 293 18.31 -21.13 -15.04
N CYS A 294 17.29 -20.40 -15.47
CA CYS A 294 16.46 -19.58 -14.59
C CYS A 294 14.98 -19.82 -14.92
N PRO A 295 14.21 -20.43 -14.01
CA PRO A 295 12.79 -20.63 -14.26
C PRO A 295 12.06 -19.29 -14.28
N GLN A 296 11.04 -19.19 -15.12
CA GLN A 296 10.16 -18.02 -15.16
C GLN A 296 9.48 -17.77 -13.81
N ASP A 297 8.92 -16.58 -13.64
CA ASP A 297 8.14 -16.26 -12.46
C ASP A 297 6.87 -17.13 -12.36
N LEU A 298 6.80 -17.99 -11.33
CA LEU A 298 5.72 -18.96 -11.15
C LEU A 298 4.51 -18.41 -10.37
N ARG A 299 4.41 -17.09 -10.15
CA ARG A 299 3.27 -16.50 -9.42
C ARG A 299 1.91 -16.80 -10.05
N TRP A 300 1.81 -16.80 -11.37
CA TRP A 300 0.56 -17.04 -12.07
C TRP A 300 0.12 -18.51 -12.01
N PRO A 301 1.01 -19.49 -12.22
CA PRO A 301 0.74 -20.88 -11.87
C PRO A 301 0.31 -21.07 -10.40
N LEU A 302 1.01 -20.45 -9.45
CA LEU A 302 0.65 -20.50 -8.02
C LEU A 302 -0.74 -19.88 -7.76
N PHE A 303 -1.07 -18.80 -8.47
CA PHE A 303 -2.39 -18.17 -8.40
C PHE A 303 -3.46 -19.07 -8.99
N ALA A 304 -3.21 -19.74 -10.12
CA ALA A 304 -4.14 -20.70 -10.71
C ALA A 304 -4.46 -21.85 -9.73
N ILE A 305 -3.44 -22.47 -9.12
CA ILE A 305 -3.61 -23.52 -8.09
C ILE A 305 -4.47 -23.00 -6.93
N THR A 306 -4.18 -21.79 -6.47
CA THR A 306 -4.88 -21.14 -5.36
C THR A 306 -6.35 -20.83 -5.71
N ALA A 307 -6.59 -20.17 -6.84
CA ALA A 307 -7.91 -19.78 -7.31
C ALA A 307 -8.78 -21.01 -7.59
N SER A 308 -8.25 -22.03 -8.27
CA SER A 308 -8.96 -23.29 -8.52
C SER A 308 -9.38 -23.96 -7.21
N THR A 309 -8.50 -24.00 -6.20
CA THR A 309 -8.82 -24.58 -4.89
C THR A 309 -9.95 -23.82 -4.20
N ILE A 310 -9.86 -22.49 -4.11
CA ILE A 310 -10.90 -21.68 -3.45
C ILE A 310 -12.23 -21.80 -4.20
N VAL A 311 -12.22 -21.81 -5.53
CA VAL A 311 -13.41 -22.01 -6.37
C VAL A 311 -14.05 -23.37 -6.11
N LEU A 312 -13.26 -24.45 -6.06
CA LEU A 312 -13.76 -25.79 -5.74
C LEU A 312 -14.38 -25.83 -4.34
N ILE A 313 -13.69 -25.30 -3.33
CA ILE A 313 -14.23 -25.21 -1.96
C ILE A 313 -15.55 -24.43 -1.95
N SER A 314 -15.59 -23.28 -2.64
CA SER A 314 -16.77 -22.41 -2.69
C SER A 314 -17.99 -23.10 -3.31
N ILE A 315 -17.80 -23.81 -4.43
CA ILE A 315 -18.88 -24.48 -5.17
C ILE A 315 -19.44 -25.67 -4.37
N PHE A 316 -18.59 -26.40 -3.64
CA PHE A 316 -18.96 -27.62 -2.92
C PHE A 316 -19.28 -27.40 -1.43
N THR A 317 -19.26 -26.15 -0.92
CA THR A 317 -19.58 -25.86 0.48
C THR A 317 -20.84 -24.99 0.65
N THR A 318 -21.70 -25.39 1.58
CA THR A 318 -22.81 -24.56 2.08
C THR A 318 -22.46 -23.80 3.35
N SER A 319 -21.34 -24.14 4.01
CA SER A 319 -20.96 -23.51 5.28
C SER A 319 -20.35 -22.12 5.05
N PRO A 320 -20.94 -21.05 5.62
CA PRO A 320 -20.35 -19.71 5.57
C PRO A 320 -18.93 -19.67 6.17
N ALA A 321 -18.70 -20.39 7.28
CA ALA A 321 -17.40 -20.44 7.94
C ALA A 321 -16.33 -21.05 7.04
N VAL A 322 -16.60 -22.22 6.44
CA VAL A 322 -15.64 -22.89 5.55
C VAL A 322 -15.33 -21.98 4.36
N PHE A 323 -16.34 -21.38 3.73
CA PHE A 323 -16.12 -20.49 2.59
C PHE A 323 -15.27 -19.27 2.97
N PHE A 324 -15.67 -18.53 4.01
CA PHE A 324 -15.03 -17.29 4.41
C PHE A 324 -13.59 -17.51 4.90
N PHE A 325 -13.38 -18.43 5.85
CA PHE A 325 -12.05 -18.65 6.42
C PHE A 325 -11.10 -19.35 5.44
N SER A 326 -11.57 -20.27 4.59
CA SER A 326 -10.70 -20.83 3.53
C SER A 326 -10.23 -19.72 2.60
N THR A 327 -11.15 -18.86 2.15
CA THR A 327 -10.82 -17.74 1.27
C THR A 327 -9.83 -16.80 1.94
N PHE A 328 -10.09 -16.40 3.19
CA PHE A 328 -9.21 -15.50 3.94
C PHE A 328 -7.79 -16.08 4.14
N PHE A 329 -7.66 -17.28 4.71
CA PHE A 329 -6.35 -17.85 5.02
C PHE A 329 -5.53 -18.17 3.76
N ILE A 330 -6.17 -18.76 2.75
CA ILE A 330 -5.49 -19.08 1.49
C ILE A 330 -5.04 -17.79 0.78
N LEU A 331 -5.88 -16.74 0.74
CA LEU A 331 -5.48 -15.47 0.15
C LEU A 331 -4.39 -14.76 0.98
N MET A 332 -4.43 -14.82 2.31
CA MET A 332 -3.35 -14.27 3.14
C MET A 332 -2.01 -14.91 2.78
N LEU A 333 -1.95 -16.24 2.73
CA LEU A 333 -0.74 -16.98 2.36
C LEU A 333 -0.29 -16.65 0.93
N HIS A 334 -1.22 -16.61 -0.03
CA HIS A 334 -0.92 -16.31 -1.42
C HIS A 334 -0.36 -14.89 -1.58
N VAL A 335 -1.02 -13.88 -1.00
CA VAL A 335 -0.57 -12.50 -1.14
C VAL A 335 0.74 -12.26 -0.43
N GLY A 336 0.83 -12.67 0.83
CA GLY A 336 1.98 -12.39 1.69
C GLY A 336 3.25 -13.13 1.31
N LEU A 337 3.17 -14.25 0.58
CA LEU A 337 4.32 -15.09 0.23
C LEU A 337 4.60 -15.18 -1.27
N VAL A 338 3.65 -14.77 -2.14
CA VAL A 338 3.76 -14.95 -3.59
C VAL A 338 3.47 -13.68 -4.37
N SER A 339 2.23 -13.16 -4.31
CA SER A 339 1.81 -12.16 -5.30
C SER A 339 2.27 -10.73 -4.99
N ASP A 340 2.36 -10.37 -3.71
CA ASP A 340 2.81 -9.06 -3.23
C ASP A 340 3.46 -9.20 -1.82
N PRO A 341 4.57 -9.95 -1.70
CA PRO A 341 5.24 -10.15 -0.42
C PRO A 341 5.89 -8.84 0.07
N PRO A 342 6.01 -8.59 1.40
CA PRO A 342 6.79 -7.48 1.94
C PRO A 342 8.26 -7.48 1.46
N SER A 343 8.90 -6.31 1.43
CA SER A 343 10.28 -6.12 0.94
C SER A 343 11.31 -6.58 1.99
N VAL A 344 11.44 -7.89 2.15
CA VAL A 344 12.45 -8.54 2.98
C VAL A 344 13.36 -9.40 2.10
N SER A 345 14.63 -9.54 2.47
CA SER A 345 15.64 -10.22 1.65
C SER A 345 15.67 -11.74 1.85
N GLN A 346 15.14 -12.25 2.96
CA GLN A 346 15.18 -13.67 3.30
C GLN A 346 13.78 -14.29 3.43
N VAL A 347 13.64 -15.52 2.91
CA VAL A 347 12.39 -16.31 3.00
C VAL A 347 12.00 -16.59 4.45
N ARG A 348 12.96 -16.83 5.34
CA ARG A 348 12.69 -17.07 6.77
C ARG A 348 12.09 -15.84 7.45
N GLU A 349 12.62 -14.67 7.13
CA GLU A 349 12.10 -13.39 7.61
C GLU A 349 10.70 -13.13 7.06
N LEU A 350 10.48 -13.44 5.77
CA LEU A 350 9.18 -13.35 5.12
C LEU A 350 8.13 -14.21 5.83
N ILE A 351 8.45 -15.45 6.16
CA ILE A 351 7.56 -16.35 6.90
C ILE A 351 7.31 -15.83 8.31
N SER A 352 8.35 -15.41 9.04
CA SER A 352 8.22 -14.84 10.38
C SER A 352 7.29 -13.62 10.39
N LEU A 353 7.51 -12.68 9.47
CA LEU A 353 6.69 -11.48 9.30
C LEU A 353 5.24 -11.81 8.89
N HIS A 354 5.05 -12.84 8.08
CA HIS A 354 3.72 -13.29 7.69
C HIS A 354 2.91 -13.77 8.90
N PHE A 355 3.49 -14.62 9.76
CA PHE A 355 2.81 -15.10 10.97
C PHE A 355 2.57 -13.99 12.00
N ALA A 356 3.48 -13.02 12.11
CA ALA A 356 3.27 -11.83 12.95
C ALA A 356 2.03 -11.02 12.53
N ARG A 357 1.74 -10.97 11.22
CA ARG A 357 0.56 -10.28 10.66
C ARG A 357 -0.70 -11.14 10.67
N LEU A 358 -0.56 -12.45 10.50
CA LEU A 358 -1.69 -13.37 10.36
C LEU A 358 -2.55 -13.44 11.63
N LEU A 359 -1.95 -13.51 12.82
CA LEU A 359 -2.70 -13.70 14.06
C LEU A 359 -3.67 -12.53 14.37
N PRO A 360 -3.25 -11.25 14.38
CA PRO A 360 -4.19 -10.14 14.55
C PRO A 360 -5.18 -10.05 13.38
N ALA A 361 -4.76 -10.39 12.16
CA ALA A 361 -5.64 -10.41 10.99
C ALA A 361 -6.75 -11.45 11.15
N SER A 362 -6.45 -12.64 11.70
CA SER A 362 -7.43 -13.69 11.99
C SER A 362 -8.46 -13.24 13.03
N PHE A 363 -8.05 -12.49 14.05
CA PHE A 363 -8.99 -11.91 15.02
C PHE A 363 -9.96 -10.92 14.35
N ILE A 364 -9.43 -10.01 13.55
CA ILE A 364 -10.26 -9.05 12.79
C ILE A 364 -11.18 -9.79 11.80
N ALA A 365 -10.65 -10.78 11.07
CA ALA A 365 -11.42 -11.60 10.15
C ALA A 365 -12.55 -12.37 10.86
N TYR A 366 -12.32 -12.83 12.10
CA TYR A 366 -13.36 -13.44 12.93
C TYR A 366 -14.48 -12.46 13.29
N VAL A 367 -14.15 -11.22 13.66
CA VAL A 367 -15.15 -10.16 13.92
C VAL A 367 -15.94 -9.84 12.65
N LEU A 368 -15.23 -9.64 11.52
CA LEU A 368 -15.86 -9.40 10.21
C LEU A 368 -16.74 -10.58 9.78
N TYR A 369 -16.33 -11.81 10.08
CA TYR A 369 -17.12 -13.00 9.82
C TYR A 369 -18.45 -12.95 10.56
N LEU A 370 -18.43 -12.71 11.88
CA LEU A 370 -19.63 -12.70 12.71
C LEU A 370 -20.61 -11.60 12.30
N TYR A 371 -20.12 -10.38 12.09
CA TYR A 371 -20.99 -9.22 11.92
C TYR A 371 -21.26 -8.84 10.47
N CYS A 372 -20.44 -9.30 9.51
CA CYS A 372 -20.59 -8.94 8.09
C CYS A 372 -20.85 -10.16 7.21
N ALA A 373 -20.05 -11.22 7.36
CA ALA A 373 -20.13 -12.38 6.46
C ALA A 373 -21.31 -13.31 6.79
N VAL A 374 -21.58 -13.57 8.07
CA VAL A 374 -22.71 -14.41 8.48
C VAL A 374 -24.06 -13.83 8.03
N PRO A 375 -24.37 -12.54 8.24
CA PRO A 375 -25.60 -11.93 7.73
C PRO A 375 -25.77 -12.03 6.20
N LEU A 376 -24.67 -11.95 5.44
CA LEU A 376 -24.69 -12.10 3.98
C LEU A 376 -24.87 -13.56 3.54
N LEU A 377 -24.06 -14.47 4.08
CA LEU A 377 -23.87 -15.82 3.54
C LEU A 377 -24.84 -16.85 4.12
N ARG A 378 -25.29 -16.69 5.37
CA ARG A 378 -26.20 -17.65 6.01
C ARG A 378 -27.55 -17.74 5.28
N PRO A 379 -28.20 -16.63 4.87
CA PRO A 379 -29.44 -16.69 4.09
C PRO A 379 -29.28 -17.37 2.71
N LEU A 380 -28.05 -17.39 2.16
CA LEU A 380 -27.73 -18.01 0.87
C LEU A 380 -27.32 -19.49 1.01
N SER A 381 -27.14 -19.99 2.24
CA SER A 381 -26.73 -21.38 2.49
C SER A 381 -27.86 -22.40 2.34
N SER A 382 -29.11 -21.96 2.52
CA SER A 382 -30.31 -22.80 2.45
C SER A 382 -31.47 -22.02 1.83
N PRO A 383 -32.01 -22.45 0.68
CA PRO A 383 -31.62 -23.62 -0.11
C PRO A 383 -30.27 -23.42 -0.85
N PRO A 384 -29.54 -24.51 -1.21
CA PRO A 384 -28.22 -24.43 -1.83
C PRO A 384 -28.27 -24.06 -3.34
N MET A 385 -29.04 -23.03 -3.69
CA MET A 385 -29.32 -22.62 -5.07
C MET A 385 -28.46 -21.42 -5.53
N TYR A 386 -27.45 -21.04 -4.73
CA TYR A 386 -26.64 -19.83 -4.95
C TYR A 386 -25.15 -20.13 -5.16
N GLN A 387 -24.73 -21.39 -5.33
CA GLN A 387 -23.31 -21.75 -5.30
C GLN A 387 -22.49 -21.07 -6.40
N LEU A 388 -22.96 -21.09 -7.65
CA LEU A 388 -22.25 -20.46 -8.76
C LEU A 388 -22.31 -18.94 -8.67
N SER A 389 -23.49 -18.37 -8.35
CA SER A 389 -23.64 -16.92 -8.19
C SER A 389 -22.77 -16.38 -7.06
N LYS A 390 -22.77 -17.03 -5.89
CA LYS A 390 -21.90 -16.70 -4.74
C LYS A 390 -20.43 -16.77 -5.15
N THR A 391 -20.02 -17.85 -5.80
CA THR A 391 -18.62 -18.07 -6.21
C THR A 391 -18.15 -16.97 -7.15
N ILE A 392 -18.89 -16.69 -8.23
CA ILE A 392 -18.49 -15.69 -9.23
C ILE A 392 -18.54 -14.28 -8.63
N LEU A 393 -19.67 -13.90 -8.01
CA LEU A 393 -19.88 -12.55 -7.52
C LEU A 393 -18.98 -12.20 -6.33
N TYR A 394 -18.57 -13.18 -5.51
CA TYR A 394 -17.73 -12.92 -4.35
C TYR A 394 -16.24 -13.11 -4.66
N LEU A 395 -15.84 -14.23 -5.29
CA LEU A 395 -14.42 -14.55 -5.46
C LEU A 395 -13.75 -13.71 -6.55
N ALA A 396 -14.43 -13.39 -7.64
CA ALA A 396 -13.84 -12.55 -8.68
C ALA A 396 -13.38 -11.18 -8.13
N PRO A 397 -14.24 -10.41 -7.42
CA PRO A 397 -13.79 -9.18 -6.79
C PRO A 397 -12.83 -9.42 -5.61
N ALA A 398 -12.93 -10.54 -4.88
CA ALA A 398 -11.94 -10.87 -3.85
C ALA A 398 -10.53 -11.04 -4.43
N PHE A 399 -10.40 -11.70 -5.58
CA PHE A 399 -9.12 -11.81 -6.28
C PHE A 399 -8.65 -10.46 -6.81
N ILE A 400 -9.56 -9.64 -7.38
CA ILE A 400 -9.22 -8.27 -7.82
C ILE A 400 -8.66 -7.44 -6.66
N GLY A 401 -9.31 -7.49 -5.49
CA GLY A 401 -8.84 -6.77 -4.29
C GLY A 401 -7.56 -7.34 -3.71
N ALA A 402 -7.38 -8.67 -3.70
CA ALA A 402 -6.17 -9.33 -3.19
C ALA A 402 -4.94 -9.03 -4.07
N LEU A 403 -5.15 -8.93 -5.38
CA LEU A 403 -4.14 -8.59 -6.39
C LEU A 403 -4.15 -7.08 -6.72
N ASN A 404 -4.39 -6.23 -5.73
CA ASN A 404 -4.47 -4.77 -5.88
C ASN A 404 -3.27 -4.18 -6.64
N ASN A 405 -2.08 -4.75 -6.45
CA ASN A 405 -0.84 -4.35 -7.12
C ASN A 405 -0.84 -4.59 -8.65
N TYR A 406 -1.66 -5.52 -9.16
CA TYR A 406 -1.84 -5.77 -10.61
C TYR A 406 -3.17 -5.23 -11.14
N THR A 407 -4.10 -4.85 -10.27
CA THR A 407 -5.42 -4.32 -10.63
C THR A 407 -5.49 -2.82 -10.40
N PHE A 408 -6.06 -2.35 -9.29
CA PHE A 408 -6.31 -0.93 -9.06
C PHE A 408 -5.04 -0.08 -9.06
N ALA A 409 -3.92 -0.57 -8.55
CA ALA A 409 -2.66 0.20 -8.53
C ALA A 409 -2.12 0.50 -9.94
N VAL A 410 -2.47 -0.33 -10.92
CA VAL A 410 -2.11 -0.16 -12.34
C VAL A 410 -3.19 0.62 -13.09
N TRP A 411 -4.47 0.32 -12.83
CA TRP A 411 -5.60 0.89 -13.57
C TRP A 411 -5.95 2.31 -13.13
N ILE A 412 -5.71 2.65 -11.86
CA ILE A 412 -6.07 3.95 -11.29
C ILE A 412 -4.76 4.72 -11.04
N PRO A 413 -4.46 5.77 -11.82
CA PRO A 413 -3.25 6.58 -11.65
C PRO A 413 -3.38 7.52 -10.43
N ILE A 414 -3.54 6.95 -9.24
CA ILE A 414 -3.59 7.66 -7.96
C ILE A 414 -2.74 6.86 -6.97
N GLN A 415 -1.49 7.27 -6.82
CA GLN A 415 -0.58 6.59 -5.89
C GLN A 415 -0.75 7.12 -4.46
N ARG A 416 -1.06 8.42 -4.32
CA ARG A 416 -1.28 9.09 -3.04
C ARG A 416 -2.33 10.20 -3.21
N LEU A 417 -3.18 10.37 -2.21
CA LEU A 417 -4.19 11.42 -2.16
C LEU A 417 -3.63 12.71 -1.53
N THR A 418 -2.47 13.18 -2.00
CA THR A 418 -1.93 14.48 -1.58
C THR A 418 -2.24 15.55 -2.63
N PRO A 419 -2.40 16.83 -2.25
CA PRO A 419 -2.59 17.91 -3.22
C PRO A 419 -1.45 18.02 -4.25
N TYR A 420 -0.22 17.70 -3.83
CA TYR A 420 0.94 17.70 -4.71
C TYR A 420 0.86 16.58 -5.76
N ASP A 421 0.56 15.35 -5.33
CA ASP A 421 0.48 14.20 -6.24
C ASP A 421 -0.69 14.35 -7.22
N LEU A 422 -1.84 14.84 -6.74
CA LEU A 422 -3.00 15.05 -7.60
C LEU A 422 -2.73 16.09 -8.71
N LYS A 423 -1.89 17.09 -8.45
CA LYS A 423 -1.53 18.12 -9.44
C LYS A 423 -0.47 17.64 -10.44
N ASN A 424 0.49 16.82 -9.99
CA ASN A 424 1.68 16.50 -10.78
C ASN A 424 1.64 15.10 -11.40
N GLN A 425 0.83 14.17 -10.90
CA GLN A 425 0.69 12.84 -11.47
C GLN A 425 -0.24 12.88 -12.70
N PRO A 426 0.19 12.35 -13.86
CA PRO A 426 -0.62 12.37 -15.07
C PRO A 426 -1.90 11.53 -14.88
N GLY A 427 -3.06 12.10 -15.23
CA GLY A 427 -4.36 11.43 -15.15
C GLY A 427 -4.99 11.34 -13.76
N ALA A 428 -4.29 11.72 -12.69
CA ALA A 428 -4.79 11.62 -11.31
C ALA A 428 -6.08 12.42 -11.03
N PRO A 429 -6.24 13.68 -11.50
CA PRO A 429 -7.48 14.44 -11.26
C PRO A 429 -8.72 13.79 -11.87
N LEU A 430 -8.60 13.32 -13.11
CA LEU A 430 -9.69 12.67 -13.83
C LEU A 430 -10.07 11.34 -13.15
N ALA A 431 -9.06 10.54 -12.79
CA ALA A 431 -9.28 9.29 -12.06
C ALA A 431 -9.99 9.53 -10.72
N LEU A 432 -9.62 10.58 -9.98
CA LEU A 432 -10.24 10.90 -8.68
C LEU A 432 -11.73 11.21 -8.83
N VAL A 433 -12.11 12.00 -9.83
CA VAL A 433 -13.52 12.34 -10.10
C VAL A 433 -14.32 11.08 -10.44
N ILE A 434 -13.79 10.22 -11.31
CA ILE A 434 -14.45 8.96 -11.71
C ILE A 434 -14.64 8.05 -10.49
N VAL A 435 -13.58 7.85 -9.69
CA VAL A 435 -13.64 7.03 -8.48
C VAL A 435 -14.66 7.59 -7.50
N LEU A 436 -14.69 8.92 -7.29
CA LEU A 436 -15.65 9.56 -6.40
C LEU A 436 -17.10 9.32 -6.84
N ILE A 437 -17.40 9.46 -8.14
CA ILE A 437 -18.72 9.19 -8.70
C ILE A 437 -19.11 7.72 -8.45
N ILE A 438 -18.20 6.78 -8.73
CA ILE A 438 -18.44 5.35 -8.51
C ILE A 438 -18.71 5.06 -7.03
N VAL A 439 -17.90 5.60 -6.12
CA VAL A 439 -18.06 5.40 -4.68
C VAL A 439 -19.39 5.98 -4.18
N VAL A 440 -19.78 7.18 -4.63
CA VAL A 440 -21.08 7.77 -4.29
C VAL A 440 -22.22 6.88 -4.78
N MET A 441 -22.15 6.38 -6.02
CA MET A 441 -23.17 5.45 -6.54
C MET A 441 -23.25 4.15 -5.74
N ILE A 442 -22.11 3.59 -5.32
CA ILE A 442 -22.03 2.40 -4.45
C ILE A 442 -22.71 2.69 -3.10
N VAL A 443 -22.39 3.83 -2.48
CA VAL A 443 -22.96 4.22 -1.18
C VAL A 443 -24.47 4.42 -1.30
N LEU A 444 -24.95 5.13 -2.31
CA LEU A 444 -26.39 5.33 -2.54
C LEU A 444 -27.12 4.00 -2.79
N CYS A 445 -26.51 3.10 -3.56
CA CYS A 445 -27.05 1.77 -3.81
C CYS A 445 -27.15 0.93 -2.51
N GLN A 446 -26.11 0.95 -1.66
CA GLN A 446 -26.13 0.23 -0.39
C GLN A 446 -27.10 0.87 0.62
N MET A 447 -27.16 2.20 0.69
CA MET A 447 -28.15 2.91 1.50
C MET A 447 -29.57 2.53 1.11
N TRP A 448 -29.86 2.38 -0.18
CA TRP A 448 -31.15 1.91 -0.67
C TRP A 448 -31.48 0.49 -0.19
N TYR A 449 -30.53 -0.46 -0.25
CA TYR A 449 -30.77 -1.82 0.24
C TYR A 449 -30.91 -1.90 1.76
N ILE A 450 -30.07 -1.20 2.51
CA ILE A 450 -30.18 -1.08 3.98
C ILE A 450 -31.57 -0.53 4.35
N ARG A 451 -32.03 0.46 3.59
CA ARG A 451 -33.34 1.08 3.74
C ARG A 451 -34.47 0.08 3.44
N MET A 452 -34.38 -0.70 2.37
CA MET A 452 -35.39 -1.72 2.03
C MET A 452 -35.45 -2.86 3.06
N GLY A 453 -34.32 -3.17 3.70
CA GLY A 453 -34.25 -4.09 4.84
C GLY A 453 -34.73 -3.51 6.18
N GLY A 454 -35.20 -2.26 6.24
CA GLY A 454 -35.72 -1.64 7.45
C GLY A 454 -34.67 -1.27 8.52
N LEU A 455 -33.38 -1.29 8.16
CA LEU A 455 -32.26 -1.14 9.11
C LEU A 455 -31.54 0.22 9.01
N PHE A 456 -32.09 1.18 8.26
CA PHE A 456 -31.47 2.47 7.96
C PHE A 456 -30.91 3.18 9.19
N PHE A 457 -31.72 3.42 10.23
CA PHE A 457 -31.28 4.17 11.41
C PHE A 457 -30.24 3.41 12.25
N ARG A 458 -30.27 2.07 12.24
CA ARG A 458 -29.26 1.26 12.94
C ARG A 458 -27.89 1.42 12.30
N TYR A 459 -27.83 1.32 10.97
CA TYR A 459 -26.58 1.51 10.23
C TYR A 459 -26.15 2.98 10.23
N LEU A 460 -27.08 3.93 10.18
CA LEU A 460 -26.76 5.35 10.33
C LEU A 460 -26.06 5.61 11.65
N LYS A 461 -26.51 5.00 12.77
CA LYS A 461 -25.82 5.11 14.07
C LYS A 461 -24.39 4.55 13.98
N ILE A 462 -24.20 3.35 13.43
CA ILE A 462 -22.87 2.72 13.29
C ILE A 462 -21.93 3.59 12.44
N TYR A 463 -22.38 4.05 11.29
CA TYR A 463 -21.55 4.87 10.40
C TYR A 463 -21.33 6.28 10.95
N ALA A 464 -22.30 6.83 11.68
CA ALA A 464 -22.12 8.10 12.39
C ALA A 464 -21.07 7.97 13.50
N THR A 465 -21.06 6.88 14.28
CA THR A 465 -20.02 6.69 15.31
C THR A 465 -18.64 6.51 14.70
N MET A 466 -18.51 5.69 13.64
CA MET A 466 -17.26 5.57 12.88
C MET A 466 -16.82 6.91 12.28
N GLY A 467 -17.75 7.67 11.71
CA GLY A 467 -17.48 8.99 11.13
C GLY A 467 -17.03 10.02 12.17
N ILE A 468 -17.66 10.04 13.35
CA ILE A 468 -17.24 10.89 14.47
C ILE A 468 -15.84 10.50 14.94
N MET A 469 -15.53 9.20 15.07
CA MET A 469 -14.18 8.75 15.42
C MET A 469 -13.14 9.23 14.40
N VAL A 470 -13.41 9.10 13.09
CA VAL A 470 -12.52 9.61 12.04
C VAL A 470 -12.40 11.14 12.09
N LEU A 471 -13.49 11.86 12.38
CA LEU A 471 -13.48 13.32 12.52
C LEU A 471 -12.62 13.77 13.71
N ILE A 472 -12.70 13.07 14.84
CA ILE A 472 -11.83 13.30 16.00
C ILE A 472 -10.37 13.12 15.59
N LEU A 473 -10.05 12.01 14.91
CA LEU A 473 -8.68 11.75 14.42
C LEU A 473 -8.20 12.79 13.40
N LEU A 474 -9.09 13.34 12.58
CA LEU A 474 -8.78 14.36 11.58
C LEU A 474 -8.41 15.71 12.20
N ILE A 475 -8.98 16.04 13.37
CA ILE A 475 -8.77 17.34 14.04
C ILE A 475 -7.51 17.33 14.92
N LEU A 476 -6.91 16.16 15.18
CA LEU A 476 -5.71 16.06 16.02
C LEU A 476 -4.53 16.85 15.41
N PRO A 477 -3.94 17.81 16.16
CA PRO A 477 -2.85 18.63 15.66
C PRO A 477 -1.59 17.79 15.44
N GLY A 478 -0.80 18.13 14.41
CA GLY A 478 0.45 17.43 14.08
C GLY A 478 0.29 16.08 13.37
N PHE A 479 -0.96 15.65 13.10
CA PHE A 479 -1.25 14.41 12.38
C PHE A 479 -2.00 14.64 11.08
N ARG A 480 -1.87 13.67 10.18
CA ARG A 480 -2.54 13.61 8.89
C ARG A 480 -3.29 12.29 8.79
N LEU A 481 -4.52 12.36 8.34
CA LEU A 481 -5.35 11.18 8.14
C LEU A 481 -4.87 10.43 6.88
N ARG A 482 -4.47 9.16 7.04
CA ARG A 482 -4.17 8.25 5.93
C ARG A 482 -4.96 6.96 6.10
N ILE A 483 -6.05 6.87 5.36
CA ILE A 483 -6.89 5.69 5.34
C ILE A 483 -6.30 4.71 4.31
N HIS A 484 -5.59 3.70 4.81
CA HIS A 484 -5.16 2.56 3.99
C HIS A 484 -6.36 1.72 3.56
N HIS A 485 -6.28 1.04 2.43
CA HIS A 485 -7.38 0.24 1.89
C HIS A 485 -7.84 -0.90 2.80
N TYR A 486 -6.99 -1.42 3.69
CA TYR A 486 -7.42 -2.39 4.69
C TYR A 486 -8.32 -1.77 5.78
N ILE A 487 -8.10 -0.50 6.14
CA ILE A 487 -8.97 0.25 7.05
C ILE A 487 -10.29 0.55 6.37
N LEU A 488 -10.24 0.98 5.10
CA LEU A 488 -11.44 1.18 4.29
C LEU A 488 -12.28 -0.10 4.21
N ALA A 489 -11.64 -1.25 4.01
CA ALA A 489 -12.30 -2.55 4.03
C ALA A 489 -13.04 -2.79 5.36
N MET A 490 -12.39 -2.56 6.50
CA MET A 490 -13.03 -2.72 7.82
C MET A 490 -14.20 -1.75 8.03
N LEU A 491 -14.06 -0.49 7.60
CA LEU A 491 -15.11 0.52 7.76
C LEU A 491 -16.33 0.25 6.88
N LEU A 492 -16.12 -0.22 5.63
CA LEU A 492 -17.21 -0.38 4.67
C LEU A 492 -17.87 -1.77 4.70
N MET A 493 -17.15 -2.82 5.13
CA MET A 493 -17.67 -4.19 5.10
C MET A 493 -18.98 -4.40 5.88
N PRO A 494 -19.25 -3.75 7.04
CA PRO A 494 -20.54 -3.87 7.72
C PRO A 494 -21.74 -3.58 6.82
N GLY A 495 -21.64 -2.58 5.93
CA GLY A 495 -22.70 -2.18 5.00
C GLY A 495 -23.00 -3.21 3.91
N THR A 496 -22.23 -4.30 3.83
CA THR A 496 -22.41 -5.39 2.86
C THR A 496 -23.07 -6.63 3.47
N GLY A 497 -23.57 -6.56 4.70
CA GLY A 497 -24.19 -7.68 5.42
C GLY A 497 -25.58 -8.10 4.94
N PHE A 498 -25.91 -7.94 3.66
CA PHE A 498 -27.25 -8.16 3.10
C PHE A 498 -27.21 -9.11 1.90
N PRO A 499 -28.13 -10.07 1.75
CA PRO A 499 -28.10 -11.11 0.71
C PRO A 499 -28.46 -10.61 -0.71
N THR A 500 -27.81 -9.54 -1.17
CA THR A 500 -27.94 -8.95 -2.50
C THR A 500 -26.72 -9.26 -3.37
N ARG A 501 -26.87 -9.13 -4.69
CA ARG A 501 -25.75 -9.35 -5.64
C ARG A 501 -24.62 -8.34 -5.42
N THR A 502 -24.96 -7.08 -5.20
CA THR A 502 -23.99 -6.00 -4.98
C THR A 502 -23.20 -6.18 -3.69
N SER A 503 -23.85 -6.65 -2.63
CA SER A 503 -23.19 -6.95 -1.37
C SER A 503 -22.20 -8.11 -1.46
N LEU A 504 -22.49 -9.16 -2.24
CA LEU A 504 -21.50 -10.21 -2.55
C LEU A 504 -20.26 -9.63 -3.24
N ILE A 505 -20.47 -8.75 -4.23
CA ILE A 505 -19.37 -8.11 -4.96
C ILE A 505 -18.51 -7.27 -4.03
N PHE A 506 -19.13 -6.38 -3.26
CA PHE A 506 -18.38 -5.47 -2.38
C PHE A 506 -17.74 -6.21 -1.21
N GLN A 507 -18.41 -7.19 -0.59
CA GLN A 507 -17.81 -7.94 0.51
C GLN A 507 -16.59 -8.75 0.04
N GLY A 508 -16.68 -9.38 -1.14
CA GLY A 508 -15.55 -10.03 -1.78
C GLY A 508 -14.40 -9.06 -2.01
N LEU A 509 -14.68 -7.92 -2.66
CA LEU A 509 -13.69 -6.86 -2.94
C LEU A 509 -12.99 -6.37 -1.67
N LEU A 510 -13.77 -6.04 -0.63
CA LEU A 510 -13.26 -5.52 0.63
C LEU A 510 -12.45 -6.57 1.38
N LEU A 511 -12.84 -7.85 1.34
CA LEU A 511 -12.02 -8.93 1.90
C LEU A 511 -10.67 -9.04 1.18
N GLY A 512 -10.68 -8.95 -0.15
CA GLY A 512 -9.45 -8.93 -0.96
C GLY A 512 -8.55 -7.74 -0.60
N LEU A 513 -9.10 -6.52 -0.54
CA LEU A 513 -8.36 -5.31 -0.17
C LEU A 513 -7.83 -5.37 1.28
N PHE A 514 -8.60 -5.93 2.21
CA PHE A 514 -8.15 -6.18 3.57
C PHE A 514 -6.93 -7.11 3.59
N VAL A 515 -7.03 -8.25 2.90
CA VAL A 515 -5.93 -9.21 2.78
C VAL A 515 -4.71 -8.57 2.14
N ASN A 516 -4.86 -7.87 1.02
CA ASN A 516 -3.74 -7.20 0.36
C ASN A 516 -3.03 -6.20 1.27
N GLY A 517 -3.80 -5.30 1.89
CA GLY A 517 -3.23 -4.27 2.75
C GLY A 517 -2.49 -4.84 3.95
N VAL A 518 -3.08 -5.83 4.64
CA VAL A 518 -2.44 -6.43 5.81
C VAL A 518 -1.26 -7.34 5.44
N ALA A 519 -1.40 -8.17 4.41
CA ALA A 519 -0.35 -9.11 4.01
C ALA A 519 0.93 -8.39 3.51
N ARG A 520 0.78 -7.34 2.69
CA ARG A 520 1.91 -6.56 2.14
C ARG A 520 2.44 -5.51 3.12
N TRP A 521 1.56 -4.70 3.72
CA TRP A 521 1.94 -3.50 4.49
C TRP A 521 1.80 -3.66 6.01
N GLY A 522 1.04 -4.65 6.49
CA GLY A 522 0.74 -4.81 7.91
C GLY A 522 -0.32 -3.82 8.41
N PHE A 523 -0.36 -3.62 9.73
CA PHE A 523 -1.35 -2.75 10.40
C PHE A 523 -0.84 -1.30 10.52
N ALA A 524 -0.75 -0.62 9.38
CA ALA A 524 -0.30 0.78 9.35
C ALA A 524 -1.31 1.74 10.00
N SER A 525 -0.83 2.67 10.82
CA SER A 525 -1.70 3.63 11.54
C SER A 525 -2.65 4.42 10.63
N ILE A 526 -3.86 4.70 11.14
CA ILE A 526 -4.89 5.56 10.50
C ILE A 526 -4.44 7.02 10.46
N ILE A 527 -3.67 7.45 11.47
CA ILE A 527 -3.06 8.77 11.56
C ILE A 527 -1.55 8.64 11.43
N GLN A 528 -0.94 9.49 10.61
CA GLN A 528 0.50 9.51 10.38
C GLN A 528 1.03 10.93 10.56
N THR A 529 2.30 11.06 10.95
CA THR A 529 2.96 12.36 10.96
C THR A 529 3.18 12.84 9.52
N PRO A 530 3.21 14.16 9.27
CA PRO A 530 3.57 14.70 7.95
C PRO A 530 4.89 14.13 7.42
N SER A 531 5.88 13.90 8.31
CA SER A 531 7.16 13.30 7.97
C SER A 531 7.03 11.86 7.45
N ALA A 532 6.21 11.02 8.11
CA ALA A 532 5.96 9.64 7.68
C ALA A 532 5.23 9.54 6.33
N LEU A 533 4.51 10.60 5.95
CA LEU A 533 3.83 10.72 4.65
C LEU A 533 4.70 11.26 3.53
N GLY A 534 5.93 11.69 3.85
CA GLY A 534 6.77 12.40 2.91
C GLY A 534 6.24 13.79 2.54
N GLU A 535 5.22 14.30 3.25
CA GLU A 535 4.80 15.70 3.13
C GLU A 535 6.03 16.56 3.40
N ARG A 536 6.15 17.66 2.65
CA ARG A 536 7.20 18.65 2.88
C ARG A 536 6.67 19.58 3.98
N PRO A 537 7.22 19.52 5.20
CA PRO A 537 6.79 20.41 6.27
C PRO A 537 7.05 21.86 5.85
N SER A 538 6.39 22.84 6.47
CA SER A 538 6.79 24.23 6.29
C SER A 538 8.20 24.44 6.87
N PRO A 539 9.04 25.27 6.23
CA PRO A 539 10.33 25.69 6.78
C PRO A 539 10.16 26.41 8.12
N GLY A 540 10.64 25.80 9.21
CA GLY A 540 10.70 26.46 10.52
C GLY A 540 9.35 26.78 11.19
N GLY A 541 9.44 27.36 12.40
CA GLY A 541 8.29 27.69 13.27
C GLY A 541 7.95 26.59 14.28
N LYS A 542 6.97 26.86 15.17
CA LYS A 542 6.55 25.95 16.24
C LYS A 542 6.08 24.57 15.73
N ASP A 543 5.57 24.50 14.51
CA ASP A 543 5.01 23.30 13.87
C ASP A 543 5.78 22.85 12.60
N GLY A 544 6.89 23.50 12.26
CA GLY A 544 7.71 23.20 11.07
C GLY A 544 8.83 22.20 11.35
N TRP A 545 9.30 21.52 10.31
CA TRP A 545 10.48 20.66 10.41
C TRP A 545 11.70 21.41 9.87
N TRP A 546 12.74 21.54 10.68
CA TRP A 546 13.99 22.21 10.33
C TRP A 546 14.58 21.71 9.00
N GLY A 547 14.45 20.41 8.71
CA GLY A 547 14.97 19.77 7.50
C GLY A 547 14.12 19.98 6.25
N ALA A 548 13.03 20.75 6.32
CA ALA A 548 12.18 21.00 5.15
C ALA A 548 12.77 22.05 4.17
N THR A 549 13.74 22.82 4.64
CA THR A 549 14.46 23.84 3.90
C THR A 549 15.94 23.49 3.81
N SER A 550 16.67 24.24 3.00
CA SER A 550 18.10 24.09 2.78
C SER A 550 18.82 25.42 2.99
N PRO A 551 20.16 25.39 3.13
CA PRO A 551 20.98 26.60 3.06
C PRO A 551 20.67 27.43 1.80
N ASN A 552 20.68 28.74 1.95
CA ASN A 552 20.48 29.72 0.89
C ASN A 552 21.81 30.06 0.22
N ILE A 553 22.20 29.23 -0.74
CA ILE A 553 23.45 29.43 -1.49
C ILE A 553 23.20 30.41 -2.64
N THR A 554 23.89 31.54 -2.61
CA THR A 554 23.85 32.59 -3.64
C THR A 554 25.26 32.89 -4.16
N ASN A 555 25.37 33.79 -5.15
CA ASN A 555 26.67 34.19 -5.67
C ASN A 555 27.55 34.92 -4.63
N SER A 556 26.97 35.49 -3.56
CA SER A 556 27.76 36.14 -2.50
C SER A 556 28.34 35.15 -1.49
N SER A 557 27.74 33.96 -1.36
CA SER A 557 28.22 32.90 -0.46
C SER A 557 29.26 31.98 -1.11
N VAL A 558 29.65 32.24 -2.36
CA VAL A 558 30.54 31.37 -3.14
C VAL A 558 31.72 32.18 -3.68
N SER A 559 32.93 31.70 -3.43
CA SER A 559 34.16 32.22 -4.04
C SER A 559 34.82 31.16 -4.92
N ILE A 560 35.15 31.52 -6.16
CA ILE A 560 35.75 30.62 -7.15
C ILE A 560 37.10 31.18 -7.55
N SER A 561 38.15 30.37 -7.48
CA SER A 561 39.45 30.71 -8.07
C SER A 561 39.82 29.69 -9.15
N LEU A 562 39.97 30.22 -10.37
CA LEU A 562 40.35 29.48 -11.57
C LEU A 562 41.81 29.80 -11.95
N PRO A 563 42.57 28.83 -12.48
CA PRO A 563 43.93 29.03 -12.95
C PRO A 563 43.94 29.87 -14.22
N SER A 564 45.03 30.58 -14.44
CA SER A 564 45.20 31.49 -15.59
C SER A 564 45.61 30.78 -16.90
N ALA A 565 45.99 29.50 -16.83
CA ALA A 565 46.53 28.73 -17.95
C ALA A 565 45.43 28.14 -18.86
N PRO A 566 45.71 27.91 -20.17
CA PRO A 566 44.67 27.71 -21.18
C PRO A 566 44.12 26.28 -21.32
N GLU A 567 44.81 25.24 -20.87
CA GLU A 567 44.50 23.86 -21.28
C GLU A 567 43.20 23.32 -20.65
N TYR A 568 42.94 23.63 -19.37
CA TYR A 568 41.72 23.24 -18.66
C TYR A 568 41.20 24.35 -17.73
N ARG A 569 40.73 25.47 -18.32
CA ARG A 569 40.24 26.67 -17.59
C ARG A 569 39.16 26.42 -16.52
N GLY A 570 38.47 25.28 -16.57
CA GLY A 570 37.49 24.90 -15.57
C GLY A 570 38.07 24.26 -14.32
N ASN A 571 39.29 23.71 -14.32
CA ASN A 571 39.90 23.23 -13.08
C ASN A 571 40.13 24.40 -12.12
N GLY A 572 40.14 24.18 -10.80
CA GLY A 572 40.21 25.27 -9.82
C GLY A 572 39.64 24.89 -8.46
N ASN A 573 39.38 25.88 -7.62
CA ASN A 573 38.71 25.68 -6.34
C ASN A 573 37.40 26.49 -6.25
N ILE A 574 36.44 25.91 -5.57
CA ILE A 574 35.18 26.56 -5.22
C ILE A 574 34.99 26.47 -3.71
N THR A 575 34.83 27.62 -3.06
CA THR A 575 34.65 27.71 -1.60
C THR A 575 33.26 28.23 -1.31
N PHE A 576 32.55 27.50 -0.45
CA PHE A 576 31.21 27.82 0.02
C PHE A 576 31.28 28.32 1.47
N HIS A 577 30.73 29.50 1.71
CA HIS A 577 30.52 30.05 3.04
C HIS A 577 29.12 29.65 3.51
N LEU A 578 29.02 28.59 4.32
CA LEU A 578 27.76 27.88 4.57
C LEU A 578 27.01 28.34 5.81
N TRP A 579 27.66 29.08 6.71
CA TRP A 579 27.05 29.51 7.98
C TRP A 579 26.06 30.66 7.78
N GLU A 580 24.85 30.43 8.26
CA GLU A 580 23.77 31.42 8.29
C GLU A 580 23.27 31.57 9.75
N PRO A 581 24.02 32.29 10.61
CA PRO A 581 23.83 32.23 12.07
C PRO A 581 22.38 32.47 12.51
N GLU A 582 21.73 33.51 11.99
CA GLU A 582 20.36 33.87 12.33
C GLU A 582 19.35 32.77 11.94
N ARG A 583 19.47 32.20 10.72
CA ARG A 583 18.58 31.12 10.25
C ARG A 583 18.87 29.81 10.96
N MET A 584 20.15 29.50 11.20
CA MET A 584 20.55 28.27 11.87
C MET A 584 20.10 28.24 13.33
N GLU A 585 20.22 29.36 14.05
CA GLU A 585 19.70 29.52 15.40
C GLU A 585 18.18 29.41 15.44
N ALA A 586 17.47 30.07 14.52
CA ALA A 586 16.01 30.00 14.42
C ALA A 586 15.49 28.58 14.11
N LEU A 587 16.24 27.79 13.32
CA LEU A 587 15.89 26.42 12.96
C LEU A 587 16.40 25.38 13.97
N GLN A 588 17.24 25.78 14.94
CA GLN A 588 17.93 24.88 15.88
C GLN A 588 18.67 23.75 15.17
N VAL A 589 19.51 24.11 14.21
CA VAL A 589 20.35 23.18 13.44
C VAL A 589 21.80 23.34 13.83
N ASP A 590 22.53 22.23 13.80
CA ASP A 590 23.89 22.12 14.34
C ASP A 590 24.96 22.24 13.25
N GLY A 591 24.58 22.19 11.97
CA GLY A 591 25.53 22.19 10.86
C GLY A 591 24.93 22.09 9.46
N VAL A 592 25.78 21.81 8.46
CA VAL A 592 25.40 21.62 7.05
C VAL A 592 26.10 20.39 6.48
N SER A 593 25.39 19.65 5.61
CA SER A 593 25.93 18.57 4.80
C SER A 593 25.89 18.95 3.32
N VAL A 594 26.93 18.54 2.60
CA VAL A 594 27.13 18.83 1.18
C VAL A 594 27.24 17.53 0.38
N LEU A 595 26.36 17.38 -0.61
CA LEU A 595 26.50 16.38 -1.66
C LEU A 595 27.25 16.97 -2.84
N VAL A 596 28.21 16.21 -3.37
CA VAL A 596 28.81 16.42 -4.68
C VAL A 596 28.48 15.19 -5.52
N ASN A 597 27.81 15.38 -6.66
CA ASN A 597 27.37 14.30 -7.54
C ASN A 597 26.53 13.22 -6.83
N ASP A 598 25.59 13.63 -5.96
CA ASP A 598 24.74 12.76 -5.14
C ASP A 598 25.50 11.88 -4.10
N VAL A 599 26.77 12.20 -3.81
CA VAL A 599 27.60 11.59 -2.76
C VAL A 599 27.85 12.60 -1.65
N GLU A 600 27.61 12.25 -0.38
CA GLU A 600 27.95 13.12 0.75
C GLU A 600 29.46 13.22 0.86
N ARG A 601 30.03 14.40 0.63
CA ARG A 601 31.48 14.64 0.69
C ARG A 601 31.91 15.41 1.92
N TRP A 602 30.99 16.14 2.54
CA TRP A 602 31.32 16.98 3.68
C TRP A 602 30.15 17.14 4.64
N ARG A 603 30.50 17.20 5.92
CA ARG A 603 29.62 17.55 7.03
C ARG A 603 30.41 18.50 7.92
N GLY A 604 29.88 19.69 8.13
CA GLY A 604 30.44 20.64 9.08
C GLY A 604 29.44 20.93 10.18
N TYR A 605 29.95 21.05 11.40
CA TYR A 605 29.20 21.47 12.58
C TYR A 605 29.74 22.80 13.09
N VAL A 606 28.85 23.62 13.66
CA VAL A 606 29.17 24.98 14.11
C VAL A 606 30.17 24.99 15.28
N ASP A 607 30.20 23.93 16.07
CA ASP A 607 31.13 23.75 17.20
C ASP A 607 32.54 23.32 16.77
N GLU A 608 32.67 22.61 15.65
CA GLU A 608 33.94 22.15 15.10
C GLU A 608 34.58 23.18 14.15
N ASP A 609 33.80 23.71 13.19
CA ASP A 609 34.27 24.69 12.20
C ASP A 609 33.58 26.04 12.42
N LYS A 610 34.32 26.99 12.97
CA LYS A 610 33.81 28.35 13.24
C LYS A 610 33.57 29.18 11.98
N LYS A 611 34.23 28.86 10.85
CA LYS A 611 34.10 29.63 9.62
C LYS A 611 33.00 29.07 8.72
N GLY A 612 32.84 27.75 8.70
CA GLY A 612 31.85 27.09 7.85
C GLY A 612 32.21 27.12 6.39
N ASP A 613 33.51 27.05 6.11
CA ASP A 613 34.06 27.17 4.78
C ASP A 613 34.30 25.76 4.23
N PHE A 614 33.50 25.38 3.23
CA PHE A 614 33.73 24.14 2.49
C PHE A 614 34.40 24.47 1.15
N THR A 615 35.65 24.04 0.97
CA THR A 615 36.36 24.18 -0.30
C THR A 615 36.41 22.84 -1.04
N TRP A 616 35.91 22.82 -2.28
CA TRP A 616 36.09 21.72 -3.21
C TRP A 616 37.17 22.06 -4.24
N TYR A 617 38.08 21.11 -4.47
CA TYR A 617 39.16 21.24 -5.44
C TYR A 617 38.82 20.38 -6.67
N ARG A 618 38.66 21.01 -7.84
CA ARG A 618 38.45 20.31 -9.11
C ARG A 618 39.75 20.23 -9.89
N ARG A 619 40.22 19.00 -10.11
CA ARG A 619 41.38 18.64 -10.95
C ARG A 619 40.99 17.41 -11.77
N GLY A 620 40.15 17.59 -12.80
CA GLY A 620 39.61 16.45 -13.55
C GLY A 620 38.69 15.55 -12.71
N HIS A 621 38.90 14.23 -12.76
CA HIS A 621 38.16 13.25 -11.97
C HIS A 621 38.65 13.11 -10.52
N ARG A 622 39.80 13.72 -10.18
CA ARG A 622 40.44 13.59 -8.86
C ARG A 622 39.52 14.04 -7.72
N GLY A 623 39.37 13.18 -6.70
CA GLY A 623 38.49 13.41 -5.55
C GLY A 623 37.01 13.07 -5.79
N LEU A 624 36.59 12.85 -7.04
CA LEU A 624 35.28 12.26 -7.37
C LEU A 624 35.33 10.73 -7.31
N ASP A 625 36.52 10.17 -7.48
CA ASP A 625 36.80 8.75 -7.39
C ASP A 625 37.19 8.35 -5.96
N ILE A 626 37.26 7.04 -5.72
CA ILE A 626 37.79 6.47 -4.47
C ILE A 626 39.28 6.10 -4.64
N GLU A 627 39.72 5.90 -5.88
CA GLU A 627 41.09 5.56 -6.23
C GLU A 627 41.83 6.86 -6.54
N ASP A 628 42.80 7.22 -5.70
CA ASP A 628 43.69 8.35 -5.94
C ASP A 628 44.76 7.92 -6.97
N GLU A 629 44.41 7.90 -8.26
CA GLU A 629 45.45 7.80 -9.27
C GLU A 629 46.24 9.12 -9.34
N GLU A 630 47.56 9.01 -9.19
CA GLU A 630 48.51 10.07 -9.46
C GLU A 630 48.84 10.00 -10.94
N ASP A 631 48.29 10.90 -11.77
CA ASP A 631 48.99 11.59 -12.86
C ASP A 631 48.05 12.52 -13.66
N ASP A 632 48.52 13.75 -13.91
CA ASP A 632 47.99 14.84 -14.76
C ASP A 632 46.60 15.50 -14.51
N ASP A 633 46.50 16.80 -14.83
CA ASP A 633 45.25 17.57 -14.80
C ASP A 633 44.36 17.16 -15.98
N GLU A 634 43.29 16.41 -15.74
CA GLU A 634 42.34 16.03 -16.80
C GLU A 634 41.28 17.11 -17.07
N ALA A 635 40.47 16.88 -18.11
CA ALA A 635 39.37 17.76 -18.47
C ALA A 635 38.31 17.85 -17.35
N PRO A 636 37.87 19.07 -16.98
CA PRO A 636 36.84 19.25 -15.96
C PRO A 636 35.49 18.73 -16.42
N GLU A 637 34.74 18.14 -15.48
CA GLU A 637 33.34 17.78 -15.66
C GLU A 637 32.40 18.77 -14.99
N ASP A 638 31.11 18.69 -15.34
CA ASP A 638 30.06 19.39 -14.63
C ASP A 638 29.91 18.76 -13.24
N LEU A 639 29.95 19.59 -12.19
CA LEU A 639 29.76 19.16 -10.81
C LEU A 639 28.42 19.64 -10.28
N PHE A 640 27.72 18.75 -9.59
CA PHE A 640 26.39 19.01 -9.03
C PHE A 640 26.46 19.06 -7.51
N PHE A 641 26.20 20.23 -6.94
CA PHE A 641 26.20 20.46 -5.50
C PHE A 641 24.79 20.53 -4.95
N ARG A 642 24.56 19.90 -3.79
CA ARG A 642 23.30 20.01 -3.04
C ARG A 642 23.58 20.12 -1.55
N PHE A 643 22.78 20.92 -0.87
CA PHE A 643 23.02 21.31 0.52
C PHE A 643 21.82 20.96 1.39
N ALA A 644 22.07 20.50 2.61
CA ALA A 644 21.07 20.25 3.64
C ALA A 644 21.57 20.71 5.00
N PHE A 645 20.67 21.20 5.85
CA PHE A 645 20.99 21.41 7.26
C PHE A 645 21.18 20.07 7.98
N LEU A 646 21.90 20.09 9.11
CA LEU A 646 22.12 18.97 10.02
C LEU A 646 21.52 19.27 11.40
N ARG A 647 20.90 18.27 12.02
CA ARG A 647 20.57 18.29 13.46
C ARG A 647 21.03 16.98 14.08
N GLY A 648 22.02 17.07 14.97
CA GLY A 648 22.86 15.95 15.37
C GLY A 648 23.40 15.21 14.15
N SER A 649 23.27 13.88 14.16
CA SER A 649 23.71 13.04 13.04
C SER A 649 22.75 13.01 11.84
N THR A 650 21.61 13.70 11.89
CA THR A 650 20.55 13.58 10.87
C THR A 650 20.63 14.73 9.88
N ALA A 651 20.57 14.41 8.58
CA ALA A 651 20.45 15.41 7.52
C ALA A 651 18.99 15.74 7.19
N GLY A 652 18.74 17.01 6.87
CA GLY A 652 17.47 17.47 6.32
C GLY A 652 17.29 17.05 4.85
N LYS A 653 16.30 17.62 4.18
CA LYS A 653 16.14 17.45 2.73
C LYS A 653 17.16 18.31 1.99
N TYR A 654 17.92 17.67 1.12
CA TYR A 654 18.80 18.36 0.20
C TYR A 654 18.00 19.27 -0.74
N GLY A 655 18.46 20.52 -0.84
CA GLY A 655 17.87 21.55 -1.68
C GLY A 655 17.97 21.25 -3.18
N GLY A 656 17.66 22.28 -3.97
CA GLY A 656 17.87 22.25 -5.41
C GLY A 656 19.34 22.10 -5.78
N VAL A 657 19.59 21.83 -7.06
CA VAL A 657 20.93 21.57 -7.57
C VAL A 657 21.60 22.88 -7.93
N ALA A 658 22.81 23.07 -7.43
CA ALA A 658 23.73 24.06 -7.93
C ALA A 658 24.71 23.38 -8.89
N VAL A 659 25.10 24.09 -9.96
CA VAL A 659 25.91 23.51 -11.03
C VAL A 659 27.20 24.30 -11.17
N TRP A 660 28.33 23.61 -11.09
CA TRP A 660 29.62 24.16 -11.48
C TRP A 660 30.05 23.50 -12.79
N ASN A 661 29.82 24.21 -13.90
CA ASN A 661 30.03 23.67 -15.24
C ASN A 661 31.52 23.46 -15.54
N ARG A 662 31.81 22.60 -16.51
CA ARG A 662 33.16 22.31 -17.02
C ARG A 662 33.93 23.54 -17.52
N ASP A 663 33.26 24.61 -17.92
CA ASP A 663 33.89 25.86 -18.35
C ASP A 663 34.28 26.78 -17.19
N GLY A 664 33.95 26.40 -15.95
CA GLY A 664 34.17 27.19 -14.74
C GLY A 664 32.98 28.06 -14.34
N SER A 665 31.92 28.13 -15.15
CA SER A 665 30.73 28.92 -14.84
C SER A 665 29.91 28.30 -13.70
N TRP A 666 29.37 29.17 -12.84
CA TRP A 666 28.59 28.79 -11.67
C TRP A 666 27.13 29.16 -11.83
N ILE A 667 26.25 28.21 -11.51
CA ILE A 667 24.82 28.38 -11.47
C ILE A 667 24.35 28.09 -10.04
N PRO A 668 23.89 29.10 -9.28
CA PRO A 668 23.39 28.88 -7.92
C PRO A 668 22.13 28.00 -7.93
N PRO A 669 21.87 27.26 -6.84
CA PRO A 669 20.66 26.48 -6.73
C PRO A 669 19.42 27.40 -6.68
N PRO A 670 18.22 26.89 -7.03
CA PRO A 670 17.00 27.65 -6.80
C PRO A 670 16.87 28.00 -5.31
N PRO A 671 16.27 29.17 -4.98
CA PRO A 671 16.18 29.63 -3.61
C PRO A 671 15.47 28.61 -2.72
N PRO A 672 15.90 28.46 -1.45
CA PRO A 672 15.27 27.53 -0.55
C PRO A 672 13.80 27.91 -0.34
N ARG A 673 12.97 26.90 -0.06
CA ARG A 673 11.59 27.16 0.34
C ARG A 673 11.61 27.94 1.66
N THR A 674 10.82 29.01 1.71
CA THR A 674 10.52 29.83 2.89
C THR A 674 9.28 29.36 3.59
#